data_AF-A0A6A7WAZ0-F1
#
_entry.id   AF-A0A6A7WAZ0-F1
#
_cell.length_a   1.000
_cell.length_b   1.000
_cell.length_c   1.000
_cell.angle_alpha   90.00
_cell.angle_beta   90.00
_cell.angle_gamma   90.00
#
_symmetry.space_group_name_H-M   'P 1'
#
loop_
_entity.id
_entity.type
_entity.pdbx_description
1 polymer ?
#
loop_
_entity_poly.entity_id
_entity_poly.type
_entity_poly.pdbx_seq_one_letter_code
_entity_poly.pdbx_strand_id
1 'polypeptide(L)'
;MENNVPQEWNKFYLKDVSFVNLMMRRIYNVLIVANPYDAFMLEDDGRIEEKIYNEYMELGLRYPPTFTQVSTTEEASEVLRSTVIDLVICMPGNADNDAFDVARDIKSRFPNIHCVVLTPFSHGITKRMENEDLSIFDYVFCWLGNTNLILSIIKLIEDKMNLEHDIQEAGVQMILLVEDSIRFYSSILPNLYNYILEQSKNFSKEALNRHAATMRMRGRPKVVLARTYEEAQKLYDKYSNNTLGVISDARFPLKSAAKAFGYKVETEAKPKHRTDTFGREKCPDAGLQLFRYIRKNDPFVPLILESSESDNRAKAEAEGFRFVDKNSKKMSVDLRRLMEEHMGFGDFIFRDPKTHEEIMRIRSLKELQDNIFKIPNDSMLYHISRNHMSRWLCARAIFPVSAFLRHVTWQKLQDVDAHRQIIFDAIVQYRHMKNIGVVAVFDRMKFDQYAHFARIGEGSLGGKGRGLAFLDNVIKRHPEFNQYDNATVQIPKTVVLCTDIFDAFMENNNLYPIALSDASDDEILRHFLRAQLPDTLVADFFTFFEATKSPIAIRSSSLLEDAHYQPFAGIYSTYMIPYLEDKYQMLQMLACAIKGVYASVFYRDSKAYMTATSNVIDQEKMAVILQQVVGNDYGTRFYPTMSGVLRSLNYYPIGDETAEEGIASLALGLGKYIVDGGQTLRVCPYHPNQVLQTSEVDKALRETQTQFYALDMQHVGEDFKVDDGFNIQKLRIKDAVEDQSLNFIASTFDPYDQVINDGVYEEGRKLITFASVLQHGVVPLPEILQMSMKYGSGAMRRPVEIEFACNIHADRTCDFYLLQIRPIVDAKEMLDEDVEAIPDSECLLRSHNSLGHGISEDVVDVVYVKYDDHFSAMNNYYVADDIERINRKFLSEGKNYVLIGPGRWGSSDHYLGVPVKWPHISAARVIVEVALKNYNIDPSQGTHFFQNLTSFGVGYFTVDTNTGEGGFVDKAVLDAMPAVEETQYVRHVRFEHPLRILMDGKKQEGAVLIPTK
;
A
#
# COMPACT_ATOMS: atom_id res chain seq x y z
N MET A 1 21.52 29.37 -7.83
CA MET A 1 22.86 28.83 -7.50
C MET A 1 23.19 27.83 -8.58
N GLU A 2 24.30 28.03 -9.30
CA GLU A 2 24.71 27.11 -10.38
C GLU A 2 25.14 25.76 -9.78
N ASN A 3 24.57 24.66 -10.28
CA ASN A 3 24.81 23.29 -9.83
C ASN A 3 26.26 22.87 -10.13
N ASN A 4 27.16 23.07 -9.17
CA ASN A 4 28.56 22.61 -9.21
C ASN A 4 28.75 21.17 -8.69
N VAL A 5 27.67 20.38 -8.58
CA VAL A 5 27.75 18.97 -8.16
C VAL A 5 28.09 18.09 -9.37
N PRO A 6 29.20 17.31 -9.33
CA PRO A 6 29.57 16.41 -10.43
C PRO A 6 28.45 15.40 -10.76
N GLN A 7 28.21 15.13 -12.05
CA GLN A 7 27.12 14.24 -12.53
C GLN A 7 27.11 12.84 -11.88
N GLU A 8 28.27 12.32 -11.49
CA GLU A 8 28.44 11.03 -10.81
C GLU A 8 27.69 10.94 -9.47
N TRP A 9 27.39 12.08 -8.82
CA TRP A 9 26.64 12.14 -7.55
C TRP A 9 25.16 12.50 -7.74
N ASN A 10 24.74 12.88 -8.95
CA ASN A 10 23.34 13.22 -9.27
C ASN A 10 22.53 12.03 -9.81
N LYS A 11 23.19 11.00 -10.36
CA LYS A 11 22.55 9.77 -10.88
C LYS A 11 23.03 8.55 -10.12
N PHE A 12 22.48 8.30 -8.94
CA PHE A 12 22.70 7.05 -8.20
C PHE A 12 21.39 6.29 -8.00
N TYR A 13 21.46 4.97 -8.09
CA TYR A 13 20.33 4.09 -7.82
C TYR A 13 20.45 3.52 -6.42
N LEU A 14 19.48 3.85 -5.55
CA LEU A 14 19.34 3.19 -4.26
C LEU A 14 18.72 1.81 -4.49
N LYS A 15 19.42 0.75 -4.10
CA LYS A 15 18.87 -0.61 -4.08
C LYS A 15 18.07 -0.80 -2.79
N ASP A 16 16.82 -1.25 -2.89
CA ASP A 16 16.06 -1.54 -1.69
C ASP A 16 16.61 -2.77 -0.95
N VAL A 17 16.58 -2.72 0.38
CA VAL A 17 17.02 -3.77 1.27
C VAL A 17 15.83 -4.63 1.67
N SER A 18 15.90 -5.92 1.37
CA SER A 18 14.93 -6.90 1.86
C SER A 18 15.25 -7.28 3.31
N PHE A 19 14.62 -6.57 4.25
CA PHE A 19 14.69 -6.93 5.68
C PHE A 19 14.10 -8.32 5.99
N VAL A 20 13.33 -8.88 5.05
CA VAL A 20 12.81 -10.26 5.12
C VAL A 20 13.94 -11.28 5.16
N ASN A 21 15.01 -11.02 4.43
CA ASN A 21 16.13 -11.94 4.25
C ASN A 21 17.20 -11.84 5.36
N LEU A 22 16.95 -11.06 6.42
CA LEU A 22 17.85 -10.90 7.56
C LEU A 22 17.42 -11.75 8.75
N MET A 23 18.40 -12.21 9.54
CA MET A 23 18.17 -13.12 10.68
C MET A 23 17.40 -14.40 10.30
N MET A 24 17.84 -15.05 9.22
CA MET A 24 17.21 -16.26 8.70
C MET A 24 17.47 -17.49 9.58
N ARG A 25 18.59 -17.52 10.31
CA ARG A 25 18.92 -18.60 11.24
C ARG A 25 18.56 -18.19 12.66
N ARG A 26 17.86 -19.05 13.39
CA ARG A 26 17.39 -18.80 14.76
C ARG A 26 17.55 -20.03 15.63
N ILE A 27 17.55 -19.79 16.92
CA ILE A 27 17.49 -20.84 17.93
C ILE A 27 16.01 -21.02 18.28
N TYR A 28 15.46 -22.20 18.03
CA TYR A 28 14.09 -22.56 18.37
C TYR A 28 14.02 -23.48 19.57
N ASN A 29 14.92 -24.46 19.66
CA ASN A 29 14.91 -25.42 20.77
C ASN A 29 16.24 -25.36 21.54
N VAL A 30 16.14 -25.03 22.83
CA VAL A 30 17.28 -24.96 23.75
C VAL A 30 17.22 -26.13 24.72
N LEU A 31 18.26 -26.94 24.76
CA LEU A 31 18.41 -28.02 25.73
C LEU A 31 19.23 -27.53 26.93
N ILE A 32 18.62 -27.51 28.11
CA ILE A 32 19.29 -27.19 29.37
C ILE A 32 19.71 -28.49 30.04
N VAL A 33 21.03 -28.69 30.17
CA VAL A 33 21.62 -29.81 30.91
C VAL A 33 21.97 -29.31 32.31
N ALA A 34 21.11 -29.59 33.29
CA ALA A 34 21.24 -29.11 34.66
C ALA A 34 20.69 -30.14 35.64
N ASN A 35 21.16 -30.12 36.89
CA ASN A 35 20.50 -30.90 37.94
C ASN A 35 19.11 -30.29 38.26
N PRO A 36 18.20 -31.06 38.89
CA PRO A 36 16.83 -30.58 39.15
C PRO A 36 16.75 -29.30 39.97
N TYR A 37 17.72 -29.02 40.85
CA TYR A 37 17.73 -27.82 41.68
C TYR A 37 18.14 -26.57 40.88
N ASP A 38 19.20 -26.66 40.08
CA ASP A 38 19.67 -25.58 39.21
C ASP A 38 18.62 -25.28 38.12
N ALA A 39 17.95 -26.31 37.62
CA ALA A 39 16.87 -26.18 36.65
C ALA A 39 15.62 -25.49 37.25
N PHE A 40 15.25 -25.85 38.48
CA PHE A 40 14.19 -25.16 39.23
C PHE A 40 14.52 -23.68 39.49
N MET A 41 15.77 -23.34 39.81
CA MET A 41 16.20 -21.96 40.01
C MET A 41 16.10 -21.10 38.75
N LEU A 42 16.21 -21.71 37.57
CA LEU A 42 16.01 -21.02 36.30
C LEU A 42 14.53 -20.76 36.02
N GLU A 43 13.65 -21.75 36.25
CA GLU A 43 12.21 -21.63 35.96
C GLU A 43 11.47 -20.73 36.95
N ASP A 44 11.54 -21.01 38.26
CA ASP A 44 10.61 -20.46 39.25
C ASP A 44 11.03 -19.04 39.72
N ASP A 45 12.34 -18.79 39.84
CA ASP A 45 12.90 -17.49 40.23
C ASP A 45 13.03 -16.53 39.03
N GLY A 46 13.08 -17.08 37.80
CA GLY A 46 13.44 -16.34 36.59
C GLY A 46 12.30 -15.98 35.64
N ARG A 47 11.24 -16.79 35.60
CA ARG A 47 10.18 -16.74 34.56
C ARG A 47 10.74 -16.57 33.14
N ILE A 48 11.71 -17.41 32.81
CA ILE A 48 12.52 -17.29 31.58
C ILE A 48 11.63 -17.38 30.34
N GLU A 49 10.69 -18.33 30.31
CA GLU A 49 9.77 -18.50 29.19
C GLU A 49 8.89 -17.26 28.96
N GLU A 50 8.31 -16.69 30.02
CA GLU A 50 7.47 -15.48 29.93
C GLU A 50 8.27 -14.28 29.41
N LYS A 51 9.49 -14.07 29.91
CA LYS A 51 10.36 -12.97 29.45
C LYS A 51 10.79 -13.12 28.01
N ILE A 52 11.18 -14.33 27.61
CA ILE A 52 11.62 -14.61 26.24
C ILE A 52 10.44 -14.49 25.28
N TYR A 53 9.25 -14.98 25.67
CA TYR A 53 8.02 -14.78 24.92
C TYR A 53 7.74 -13.30 24.70
N ASN A 54 7.72 -12.49 25.77
CA ASN A 54 7.44 -11.07 25.68
C ASN A 54 8.43 -10.34 24.77
N GLU A 55 9.73 -10.63 24.89
CA GLU A 55 10.75 -9.92 24.10
C GLU A 55 10.76 -10.33 22.62
N TYR A 56 10.49 -11.60 22.30
CA TYR A 56 10.33 -12.04 20.91
C TYR A 56 9.04 -11.49 20.29
N MET A 57 7.94 -11.40 21.06
CA MET A 57 6.70 -10.75 20.64
C MET A 57 6.91 -9.25 20.37
N GLU A 58 7.65 -8.55 21.22
CA GLU A 58 7.99 -7.13 21.00
C GLU A 58 8.83 -6.89 19.74
N LEU A 59 9.73 -7.83 19.40
CA LEU A 59 10.51 -7.81 18.17
C LEU A 59 9.72 -8.32 16.95
N GLY A 60 8.43 -8.65 17.14
CA GLY A 60 7.54 -9.26 16.15
C GLY A 60 8.11 -10.51 15.50
N LEU A 61 8.91 -11.26 16.25
CA LEU A 61 9.47 -12.54 15.86
C LEU A 61 8.48 -13.64 16.22
N ARG A 62 8.12 -14.46 15.23
CA ARG A 62 7.32 -15.67 15.44
C ARG A 62 8.19 -16.77 16.05
N TYR A 63 7.59 -17.55 16.95
CA TYR A 63 8.18 -18.72 17.62
C TYR A 63 9.35 -18.36 18.55
N PRO A 64 9.07 -17.95 19.81
CA PRO A 64 10.12 -17.82 20.81
C PRO A 64 10.80 -19.17 21.08
N PRO A 65 12.08 -19.18 21.48
CA PRO A 65 12.79 -20.39 21.88
C PRO A 65 12.04 -21.15 22.98
N THR A 66 11.92 -22.47 22.82
CA THR A 66 11.43 -23.41 23.81
C THR A 66 12.61 -24.00 24.59
N PHE A 67 12.37 -24.34 25.85
CA PHE A 67 13.38 -24.89 26.73
C PHE A 67 12.99 -26.32 27.12
N THR A 68 13.94 -27.25 26.94
CA THR A 68 13.79 -28.63 27.41
C THR A 68 14.90 -28.90 28.42
N GLN A 69 14.53 -29.41 29.59
CA GLN A 69 15.47 -29.70 30.67
C GLN A 69 15.79 -31.19 30.71
N VAL A 70 17.06 -31.52 30.91
CA VAL A 70 17.55 -32.90 31.09
C VAL A 70 18.63 -32.95 32.16
N SER A 71 18.68 -34.06 32.90
CA SER A 71 19.67 -34.30 33.95
C SER A 71 20.66 -35.41 33.58
N THR A 72 20.33 -36.29 32.62
CA THR A 72 21.14 -37.47 32.26
C THR A 72 21.40 -37.59 30.74
N THR A 73 22.39 -38.42 30.36
CA THR A 73 22.75 -38.66 28.95
C THR A 73 21.65 -39.42 28.22
N GLU A 74 20.94 -40.31 28.92
CA GLU A 74 19.81 -41.06 28.42
C GLU A 74 18.63 -40.14 28.08
N GLU A 75 18.26 -39.23 28.99
CA GLU A 75 17.21 -38.22 28.77
C GLU A 75 17.58 -37.30 27.61
N ALA A 76 18.82 -36.80 27.58
CA ALA A 76 19.32 -35.97 26.48
C ALA A 76 19.24 -36.71 25.13
N SER A 77 19.57 -38.00 25.10
CA SER A 77 19.49 -38.84 23.90
C SER A 77 18.05 -39.05 23.43
N GLU A 78 17.07 -39.16 24.35
CA GLU A 78 15.66 -39.29 24.00
C GLU A 78 15.10 -37.99 23.37
N VAL A 79 15.43 -36.85 23.96
CA VAL A 79 15.05 -35.53 23.42
C VAL A 79 15.68 -35.32 22.05
N LEU A 80 16.97 -35.63 21.87
CA LEU A 80 17.69 -35.47 20.59
C LEU A 80 17.19 -36.42 19.48
N ARG A 81 16.49 -37.51 19.82
CA ARG A 81 15.83 -38.39 18.83
C ARG A 81 14.52 -37.82 18.31
N SER A 82 13.81 -37.07 19.14
CA SER A 82 12.47 -36.56 18.83
C SER A 82 12.45 -35.10 18.38
N THR A 83 13.43 -34.31 18.83
CA THR A 83 13.47 -32.85 18.66
C THR A 83 14.81 -32.39 18.12
N VAL A 84 14.79 -31.45 17.17
CA VAL A 84 16.00 -30.80 16.64
C VAL A 84 16.45 -29.71 17.61
N ILE A 85 17.55 -29.94 18.32
CA ILE A 85 18.13 -28.98 19.28
C ILE A 85 19.12 -28.06 18.58
N ASP A 86 18.99 -26.75 18.79
CA ASP A 86 19.84 -25.72 18.17
C ASP A 86 20.97 -25.27 19.11
N LEU A 87 20.70 -25.22 20.42
CA LEU A 87 21.62 -24.76 21.46
C LEU A 87 21.53 -25.64 22.70
N VAL A 88 22.68 -26.01 23.26
CA VAL A 88 22.79 -26.71 24.54
C VAL A 88 23.42 -25.79 25.57
N ILE A 89 22.74 -25.57 26.70
CA ILE A 89 23.25 -24.82 27.85
C ILE A 89 23.56 -25.81 28.98
N CYS A 90 24.82 -25.92 29.35
CA CYS A 90 25.29 -26.85 30.39
C CYS A 90 25.55 -26.12 31.70
N MET A 91 24.91 -26.58 32.78
CA MET A 91 25.07 -26.05 34.12
C MET A 91 25.75 -27.07 35.04
N PRO A 92 27.07 -26.97 35.24
CA PRO A 92 27.78 -27.90 36.11
C PRO A 92 27.52 -27.59 37.59
N GLY A 93 27.11 -28.60 38.35
CA GLY A 93 26.92 -28.54 39.80
C GLY A 93 28.20 -28.75 40.62
N ASN A 94 28.09 -28.59 41.94
CA ASN A 94 29.20 -28.81 42.90
C ASN A 94 29.52 -30.30 43.16
N ALA A 95 28.58 -31.21 42.86
CA ALA A 95 28.73 -32.65 43.02
C ALA A 95 28.43 -33.32 41.67
N ASP A 96 29.37 -34.16 41.21
CA ASP A 96 29.36 -34.99 39.99
C ASP A 96 29.54 -34.31 38.61
N ASN A 97 30.01 -35.10 37.65
CA ASN A 97 30.60 -34.71 36.36
C ASN A 97 29.61 -34.75 35.19
N ASP A 98 28.34 -35.04 35.49
CA ASP A 98 27.37 -35.50 34.50
C ASP A 98 27.07 -34.44 33.42
N ALA A 99 26.98 -33.15 33.77
CA ALA A 99 26.63 -32.12 32.79
C ALA A 99 27.69 -31.93 31.67
N PHE A 100 28.98 -32.07 31.99
CA PHE A 100 30.05 -32.00 30.99
C PHE A 100 30.14 -33.27 30.15
N ASP A 101 29.92 -34.43 30.77
CA ASP A 101 29.94 -35.72 30.08
C ASP A 101 28.74 -35.86 29.12
N VAL A 102 27.56 -35.40 29.52
CA VAL A 102 26.38 -35.25 28.65
C VAL A 102 26.71 -34.32 27.47
N ALA A 103 27.28 -33.14 27.72
CA ALA A 103 27.63 -32.20 26.66
C ALA A 103 28.63 -32.78 25.64
N ARG A 104 29.61 -33.56 26.13
CA ARG A 104 30.59 -34.27 25.28
C ARG A 104 29.93 -35.35 24.44
N ASP A 105 29.05 -36.16 25.02
CA ASP A 105 28.32 -37.19 24.28
C ASP A 105 27.48 -36.54 23.17
N ILE A 106 26.76 -35.45 23.48
CA ILE A 106 25.99 -34.68 22.50
C ILE A 106 26.90 -34.14 21.38
N LYS A 107 28.00 -33.46 21.71
CA LYS A 107 28.91 -32.88 20.71
C LYS A 107 29.59 -33.95 19.84
N SER A 108 29.86 -35.13 20.40
CA SER A 108 30.46 -36.25 19.66
C SER A 108 29.53 -36.81 18.59
N ARG A 109 28.21 -36.85 18.88
CA ARG A 109 27.17 -37.33 17.97
C ARG A 109 26.67 -36.23 17.03
N PHE A 110 26.66 -34.99 17.50
CA PHE A 110 26.16 -33.82 16.77
C PHE A 110 27.16 -32.65 16.83
N PRO A 111 28.21 -32.67 15.99
CA PRO A 111 29.30 -31.68 16.05
C PRO A 111 28.87 -30.23 15.79
N ASN A 112 27.76 -30.05 15.07
CA ASN A 112 27.28 -28.74 14.61
C ASN A 112 26.41 -28.01 15.64
N ILE A 113 25.94 -28.69 16.70
CA ILE A 113 25.10 -28.05 17.74
C ILE A 113 25.96 -27.10 18.56
N HIS A 114 25.46 -25.89 18.83
CA HIS A 114 26.15 -24.92 19.68
C HIS A 114 26.06 -25.36 21.14
N CYS A 115 27.18 -25.33 21.86
CA CYS A 115 27.23 -25.72 23.27
C CYS A 115 27.84 -24.58 24.08
N VAL A 116 27.19 -24.18 25.17
CA VAL A 116 27.67 -23.13 26.08
C VAL A 116 27.60 -23.61 27.52
N VAL A 117 28.52 -23.14 28.36
CA VAL A 117 28.51 -23.41 29.80
C VAL A 117 27.88 -22.23 30.52
N LEU A 118 27.00 -22.47 31.49
CA LEU A 118 26.46 -21.46 32.39
C LEU A 118 26.65 -21.92 33.84
N THR A 119 27.56 -21.28 34.58
CA THR A 119 27.95 -21.75 35.91
C THR A 119 27.94 -20.66 36.97
N PRO A 120 27.49 -20.95 38.21
CA PRO A 120 27.69 -20.05 39.34
C PRO A 120 29.17 -20.09 39.77
N PHE A 121 29.87 -18.95 39.75
CA PHE A 121 31.28 -18.92 40.15
C PHE A 121 31.42 -19.05 41.68
N SER A 122 31.60 -20.28 42.15
CA SER A 122 32.15 -20.60 43.47
C SER A 122 33.66 -20.87 43.37
N HIS A 123 34.40 -20.68 44.47
CA HIS A 123 35.86 -20.90 44.50
C HIS A 123 36.26 -22.35 44.15
N GLY A 124 35.36 -23.31 44.34
CA GLY A 124 35.55 -24.72 43.99
C GLY A 124 35.36 -25.02 42.49
N ILE A 125 34.39 -24.36 41.84
CA ILE A 125 34.07 -24.55 40.42
C ILE A 125 35.19 -23.99 39.53
N THR A 126 35.76 -22.82 39.85
CA THR A 126 36.82 -22.22 39.02
C THR A 126 38.05 -23.11 38.92
N LYS A 127 38.50 -23.73 40.04
CA LYS A 127 39.59 -24.72 40.04
C LYS A 127 39.27 -25.99 39.25
N ARG A 128 37.99 -26.36 39.20
CA ARG A 128 37.52 -27.51 38.41
C ARG A 128 37.60 -27.20 36.92
N MET A 129 37.13 -26.02 36.51
CA MET A 129 37.19 -25.56 35.12
C MET A 129 38.61 -25.41 34.56
N GLU A 130 39.60 -25.11 35.40
CA GLU A 130 41.02 -25.06 34.99
C GLU A 130 41.57 -26.42 34.53
N ASN A 131 40.99 -27.53 35.00
CA ASN A 131 41.43 -28.89 34.70
C ASN A 131 40.53 -29.62 33.67
N GLU A 132 39.45 -28.99 33.22
CA GLU A 132 38.51 -29.55 32.24
C GLU A 132 38.83 -29.11 30.81
N ASP A 133 38.59 -30.00 29.84
CA ASP A 133 38.65 -29.64 28.41
C ASP A 133 37.36 -28.90 28.02
N LEU A 134 37.51 -27.61 27.70
CA LEU A 134 36.42 -26.71 27.32
C LEU A 134 36.32 -26.53 25.79
N SER A 135 37.08 -27.32 25.01
CA SER A 135 37.22 -27.11 23.58
C SER A 135 35.94 -27.25 22.76
N ILE A 136 34.99 -28.03 23.29
CA ILE A 136 33.69 -28.30 22.68
C ILE A 136 32.69 -27.14 22.82
N PHE A 137 32.95 -26.19 23.73
CA PHE A 137 32.03 -25.10 24.06
C PHE A 137 32.39 -23.83 23.28
N ASP A 138 31.37 -23.18 22.72
CA ASP A 138 31.51 -21.88 22.07
C ASP A 138 31.92 -20.80 23.09
N TYR A 139 31.23 -20.77 24.24
CA TYR A 139 31.42 -19.78 25.30
C TYR A 139 31.13 -20.36 26.69
N VAL A 140 31.71 -19.74 27.71
CA VAL A 140 31.45 -20.02 29.12
C VAL A 140 30.82 -18.79 29.75
N PHE A 141 29.80 -18.89 30.59
CA PHE A 141 29.14 -17.75 31.22
C PHE A 141 29.04 -17.94 32.73
N CYS A 142 29.10 -16.82 33.44
CA CYS A 142 28.85 -16.74 34.88
C CYS A 142 27.37 -16.43 35.13
N TRP A 143 26.65 -17.30 35.84
CA TRP A 143 25.30 -16.98 36.31
C TRP A 143 25.38 -15.98 37.47
N LEU A 144 24.84 -14.77 37.25
CA LEU A 144 24.82 -13.67 38.21
C LEU A 144 23.41 -13.43 38.79
N GLY A 145 22.49 -14.39 38.65
CA GLY A 145 21.08 -14.21 39.02
C GLY A 145 20.29 -13.29 38.08
N ASN A 146 20.77 -13.09 36.85
CA ASN A 146 20.13 -12.24 35.85
C ASN A 146 19.66 -13.08 34.66
N THR A 147 18.35 -13.24 34.53
CA THR A 147 17.70 -14.01 33.45
C THR A 147 17.98 -13.46 32.06
N ASN A 148 18.24 -12.15 31.93
CA ASN A 148 18.53 -11.51 30.64
C ASN A 148 19.86 -12.03 30.04
N LEU A 149 20.70 -12.69 30.85
CA LEU A 149 21.89 -13.36 30.36
C LEU A 149 21.57 -14.51 29.41
N ILE A 150 20.58 -15.35 29.70
CA ILE A 150 20.21 -16.47 28.82
C ILE A 150 19.76 -15.95 27.46
N LEU A 151 18.96 -14.88 27.46
CA LEU A 151 18.57 -14.23 26.22
C LEU A 151 19.76 -13.63 25.47
N SER A 152 20.70 -13.04 26.19
CA SER A 152 21.93 -12.50 25.59
C SER A 152 22.81 -13.58 24.97
N ILE A 153 22.85 -14.77 25.59
CA ILE A 153 23.54 -15.95 25.05
C ILE A 153 22.90 -16.38 23.74
N ILE A 154 21.57 -16.55 23.72
CA ILE A 154 20.82 -16.91 22.51
C ILE A 154 21.10 -15.89 21.40
N LYS A 155 20.97 -14.59 21.68
CA LYS A 155 21.23 -13.52 20.71
C LYS A 155 22.68 -13.48 20.23
N LEU A 156 23.65 -13.77 21.09
CA LEU A 156 25.06 -13.83 20.71
C LEU A 156 25.34 -14.97 19.73
N ILE A 157 24.72 -16.14 19.95
CA ILE A 157 24.84 -17.27 19.03
C ILE A 157 24.09 -16.96 17.72
N GLU A 158 22.87 -16.44 17.77
CA GLU A 158 22.12 -16.02 16.57
C GLU A 158 22.89 -14.97 15.75
N ASP A 159 23.46 -13.95 16.40
CA ASP A 159 24.26 -12.92 15.75
C ASP A 159 25.50 -13.55 15.08
N LYS A 160 26.19 -14.49 15.74
CA LYS A 160 27.30 -15.28 15.14
C LYS A 160 26.85 -16.10 13.94
N MET A 161 25.68 -16.74 13.98
CA MET A 161 25.14 -17.57 12.90
C MET A 161 24.76 -16.76 11.65
N ASN A 162 24.34 -15.51 11.82
CA ASN A 162 23.81 -14.67 10.74
C ASN A 162 24.78 -13.59 10.25
N LEU A 163 25.84 -13.25 11.01
CA LEU A 163 26.72 -12.11 10.75
C LEU A 163 27.16 -11.98 9.28
N GLU A 164 27.71 -13.05 8.70
CA GLU A 164 28.22 -13.04 7.32
C GLU A 164 27.11 -12.76 6.31
N HIS A 165 26.00 -13.49 6.41
CA HIS A 165 24.86 -13.37 5.50
C HIS A 165 24.22 -11.98 5.59
N ASP A 166 23.97 -11.50 6.82
CA ASP A 166 23.34 -10.20 7.06
C ASP A 166 24.23 -9.03 6.56
N ILE A 167 25.56 -9.15 6.68
CA ILE A 167 26.52 -8.17 6.12
C ILE A 167 26.45 -8.17 4.60
N GLN A 168 26.45 -9.34 3.95
CA GLN A 168 26.46 -9.45 2.49
C GLN A 168 25.13 -9.02 1.85
N GLU A 169 24.00 -9.36 2.47
CA GLU A 169 22.65 -9.08 1.96
C GLU A 169 22.28 -7.60 2.07
N ALA A 170 22.56 -6.97 3.22
CA ALA A 170 22.05 -5.64 3.55
C ALA A 170 23.12 -4.64 4.00
N GLY A 171 24.34 -5.07 4.32
CA GLY A 171 25.35 -4.21 4.93
C GLY A 171 25.13 -3.99 6.43
N VAL A 172 24.55 -4.96 7.14
CA VAL A 172 24.39 -4.90 8.60
C VAL A 172 25.74 -4.63 9.29
N GLN A 173 25.73 -3.95 10.44
CA GLN A 173 26.95 -3.57 11.15
C GLN A 173 27.27 -4.52 12.31
N MET A 174 28.56 -4.61 12.65
CA MET A 174 29.13 -5.37 13.76
C MET A 174 29.56 -4.43 14.89
N ILE A 175 29.27 -4.81 16.13
CA ILE A 175 29.90 -4.27 17.34
C ILE A 175 30.86 -5.34 17.86
N LEU A 176 32.15 -5.03 17.86
CA LEU A 176 33.18 -5.94 18.36
C LEU A 176 33.39 -5.69 19.86
N LEU A 177 33.05 -6.67 20.69
CA LEU A 177 33.32 -6.69 22.12
C LEU A 177 34.53 -7.60 22.37
N VAL A 178 35.59 -7.05 22.95
CA VAL A 178 36.82 -7.79 23.29
C VAL A 178 36.94 -7.87 24.80
N GLU A 179 36.62 -9.04 25.35
CA GLU A 179 36.62 -9.28 26.79
C GLU A 179 36.92 -10.75 27.07
N ASP A 180 37.89 -11.01 27.95
CA ASP A 180 38.29 -12.36 28.34
C ASP A 180 37.77 -12.76 29.74
N SER A 181 37.40 -11.78 30.58
CA SER A 181 36.82 -12.06 31.89
C SER A 181 35.39 -12.58 31.76
N ILE A 182 35.21 -13.87 32.07
CA ILE A 182 33.92 -14.57 32.06
C ILE A 182 32.87 -13.80 32.85
N ARG A 183 33.22 -13.40 34.07
CA ARG A 183 32.31 -12.65 34.94
C ARG A 183 31.88 -11.32 34.33
N PHE A 184 32.78 -10.65 33.61
CA PHE A 184 32.53 -9.32 33.10
C PHE A 184 31.68 -9.36 31.83
N TYR A 185 32.00 -10.19 30.83
CA TYR A 185 31.15 -10.25 29.64
C TYR A 185 29.75 -10.82 29.96
N SER A 186 29.64 -11.74 30.94
CA SER A 186 28.33 -12.19 31.45
C SER A 186 27.52 -11.07 32.11
N SER A 187 28.17 -10.00 32.59
CA SER A 187 27.49 -8.84 33.18
C SER A 187 27.17 -7.74 32.16
N ILE A 188 28.01 -7.54 31.14
CA ILE A 188 27.87 -6.44 30.18
C ILE A 188 26.91 -6.78 29.04
N LEU A 189 26.89 -8.03 28.56
CA LEU A 189 26.09 -8.45 27.40
C LEU A 189 24.58 -8.17 27.59
N PRO A 190 23.96 -8.46 28.76
CA PRO A 190 22.56 -8.11 28.99
C PRO A 190 22.26 -6.63 28.80
N ASN A 191 23.14 -5.77 29.32
CA ASN A 191 22.97 -4.32 29.21
C ASN A 191 23.15 -3.87 27.76
N LEU A 192 24.18 -4.39 27.08
CA LEU A 192 24.48 -4.08 25.68
C LEU A 192 23.32 -4.45 24.75
N TYR A 193 22.78 -5.67 24.86
CA TYR A 193 21.65 -6.09 24.04
C TYR A 193 20.39 -5.26 24.34
N ASN A 194 20.08 -5.01 25.62
CA ASN A 194 18.95 -4.17 25.98
C ASN A 194 19.01 -2.79 25.30
N TYR A 195 20.19 -2.16 25.28
CA TYR A 195 20.37 -0.88 24.61
C TYR A 195 20.21 -0.98 23.09
N ILE A 196 20.80 -1.98 22.45
CA ILE A 196 20.67 -2.17 21.00
C ILE A 196 19.20 -2.38 20.59
N LEU A 197 18.43 -3.11 21.40
CA LEU A 197 17.02 -3.38 21.15
C LEU A 197 16.14 -2.15 21.36
N GLU A 198 16.38 -1.39 22.44
CA GLU A 198 15.71 -0.11 22.69
C GLU A 198 15.94 0.86 21.52
N GLN A 199 17.18 0.93 21.02
CA GLN A 199 17.52 1.74 19.85
C GLN A 199 16.84 1.23 18.58
N SER A 200 16.75 -0.10 18.39
CA SER A 200 16.04 -0.74 17.29
C SER A 200 14.55 -0.38 17.26
N LYS A 201 13.91 -0.33 18.43
CA LYS A 201 12.53 0.13 18.58
C LYS A 201 12.40 1.61 18.22
N ASN A 202 13.32 2.46 18.67
CA ASN A 202 13.22 3.91 18.45
C ASN A 202 13.26 4.30 16.96
N PHE A 203 14.13 3.71 16.14
CA PHE A 203 14.18 4.05 14.71
C PHE A 203 13.14 3.29 13.86
N SER A 204 12.56 2.19 14.36
CA SER A 204 11.47 1.50 13.66
C SER A 204 10.24 2.40 13.43
N LYS A 205 10.12 3.49 14.21
CA LYS A 205 9.10 4.54 14.07
C LYS A 205 9.14 5.28 12.72
N GLU A 206 10.24 5.20 11.98
CA GLU A 206 10.34 5.78 10.63
C GLU A 206 9.67 4.91 9.54
N ALA A 207 9.25 3.68 9.86
CA ALA A 207 8.53 2.84 8.91
C ALA A 207 7.09 3.34 8.66
N LEU A 208 6.59 3.10 7.44
CA LEU A 208 5.26 3.51 6.99
C LEU A 208 4.11 2.65 7.56
N ASN A 209 4.43 1.45 8.05
CA ASN A 209 3.47 0.54 8.69
C ASN A 209 4.16 -0.35 9.73
N ARG A 210 3.35 -0.98 10.59
CA ARG A 210 3.81 -1.82 11.70
C ARG A 210 4.60 -3.05 11.25
N HIS A 211 4.20 -3.69 10.15
CA HIS A 211 4.92 -4.85 9.62
C HIS A 211 6.33 -4.46 9.17
N ALA A 212 6.48 -3.40 8.39
CA ALA A 212 7.77 -2.86 7.96
C ALA A 212 8.61 -2.42 9.16
N ALA A 213 8.01 -1.83 10.20
CA ALA A 213 8.69 -1.48 11.44
C ALA A 213 9.32 -2.71 12.11
N THR A 214 8.55 -3.79 12.27
CA THR A 214 9.02 -5.08 12.80
C THR A 214 10.16 -5.66 11.97
N MET A 215 10.01 -5.71 10.64
CA MET A 215 11.03 -6.27 9.77
C MET A 215 12.34 -5.48 9.86
N ARG A 216 12.26 -4.15 9.98
CA ARG A 216 13.42 -3.26 10.08
C ARG A 216 14.25 -3.49 11.36
N MET A 217 13.63 -3.94 12.46
CA MET A 217 14.37 -4.29 13.69
C MET A 217 15.38 -5.42 13.48
N ARG A 218 15.23 -6.25 12.43
CA ARG A 218 16.20 -7.30 12.07
C ARG A 218 17.53 -6.74 11.58
N GLY A 219 17.54 -5.50 11.08
CA GLY A 219 18.73 -4.76 10.65
C GLY A 219 19.57 -4.18 11.80
N ARG A 220 19.27 -4.51 13.06
CA ARG A 220 20.08 -4.07 14.21
C ARG A 220 21.56 -4.48 14.06
N PRO A 221 22.51 -3.72 14.64
CA PRO A 221 23.90 -4.16 14.73
C PRO A 221 24.04 -5.50 15.46
N LYS A 222 24.94 -6.35 14.98
CA LYS A 222 25.27 -7.67 15.54
C LYS A 222 26.41 -7.55 16.52
N VAL A 223 26.29 -8.16 17.70
CA VAL A 223 27.38 -8.17 18.69
C VAL A 223 28.26 -9.40 18.45
N VAL A 224 29.58 -9.20 18.42
CA VAL A 224 30.54 -10.27 18.27
C VAL A 224 31.54 -10.22 19.42
N LEU A 225 31.65 -11.31 20.17
CA LEU A 225 32.56 -11.43 21.32
C LEU A 225 33.87 -12.12 20.91
N ALA A 226 34.99 -11.43 21.16
CA ALA A 226 36.34 -11.95 21.05
C ALA A 226 37.02 -11.97 22.43
N ARG A 227 37.89 -12.95 22.67
CA ARG A 227 38.55 -13.15 23.98
C ARG A 227 40.07 -12.95 23.92
N THR A 228 40.63 -12.85 22.72
CA THR A 228 42.06 -12.59 22.51
C THR A 228 42.30 -11.55 21.43
N TYR A 229 43.53 -11.04 21.39
CA TYR A 229 43.95 -10.09 20.36
C TYR A 229 43.76 -10.65 18.95
N GLU A 230 44.14 -11.90 18.72
CA GLU A 230 44.12 -12.54 17.41
C GLU A 230 42.68 -12.80 16.92
N GLU A 231 41.79 -13.22 17.82
CA GLU A 231 40.36 -13.35 17.52
C GLU A 231 39.78 -11.99 17.11
N ALA A 232 40.07 -10.94 17.89
CA ALA A 232 39.60 -9.59 17.63
C ALA A 232 40.15 -9.01 16.32
N GLN A 233 41.45 -9.16 16.06
CA GLN A 233 42.09 -8.71 14.84
C GLN A 233 41.50 -9.44 13.62
N LYS A 234 41.38 -10.76 13.67
CA LYS A 234 40.83 -11.56 12.55
C LYS A 234 39.39 -11.14 12.20
N LEU A 235 38.56 -10.88 13.21
CA LEU A 235 37.18 -10.42 13.02
C LEU A 235 37.14 -9.00 12.44
N TYR A 236 37.97 -8.10 12.95
CA TYR A 236 38.08 -6.74 12.43
C TYR A 236 38.57 -6.73 10.98
N ASP A 237 39.63 -7.46 10.65
CA ASP A 237 40.20 -7.48 9.30
C ASP A 237 39.18 -8.00 8.28
N LYS A 238 38.38 -8.99 8.68
CA LYS A 238 37.32 -9.57 7.84
C LYS A 238 36.13 -8.63 7.64
N TYR A 239 35.70 -7.90 8.67
CA TYR A 239 34.48 -7.08 8.65
C TYR A 239 34.73 -5.58 8.93
N SER A 240 35.91 -5.09 8.58
CA SER A 240 36.36 -3.71 8.88
C SER A 240 35.38 -2.66 8.32
N ASN A 241 34.94 -2.84 7.08
CA ASN A 241 33.94 -1.97 6.42
C ASN A 241 32.57 -1.96 7.11
N ASN A 242 32.27 -2.95 7.95
CA ASN A 242 30.98 -3.08 8.64
C ASN A 242 31.12 -2.98 10.15
N THR A 243 32.23 -2.43 10.67
CA THR A 243 32.44 -2.26 12.10
C THR A 243 31.86 -0.92 12.57
N LEU A 244 30.78 -0.96 13.36
CA LEU A 244 30.15 0.24 13.92
C LEU A 244 31.00 0.86 15.04
N GLY A 245 31.67 0.02 15.82
CA GLY A 245 32.53 0.41 16.93
C GLY A 245 33.12 -0.79 17.65
N VAL A 246 34.15 -0.54 18.46
CA VAL A 246 34.88 -1.57 19.22
C VAL A 246 34.92 -1.19 20.70
N ILE A 247 34.53 -2.15 21.54
CA ILE A 247 34.61 -2.07 23.01
C ILE A 247 35.63 -3.12 23.42
N SER A 248 36.68 -2.72 24.15
CA SER A 248 37.79 -3.63 24.49
C SER A 248 38.27 -3.45 25.91
N ASP A 249 38.56 -4.55 26.61
CA ASP A 249 39.35 -4.50 27.84
C ASP A 249 40.75 -3.93 27.55
N ALA A 250 41.38 -3.26 28.51
CA ALA A 250 42.75 -2.79 28.39
C ALA A 250 43.75 -3.96 28.33
N ARG A 251 43.44 -5.06 29.03
CA ARG A 251 44.34 -6.20 29.18
C ARG A 251 43.69 -7.51 28.78
N PHE A 252 44.33 -8.24 27.88
CA PHE A 252 43.92 -9.59 27.49
C PHE A 252 45.13 -10.33 26.90
N PRO A 253 45.05 -11.66 26.69
CA PRO A 253 46.18 -12.45 26.21
C PRO A 253 46.69 -12.05 24.82
N LEU A 254 48.02 -12.04 24.65
CA LEU A 254 48.74 -11.92 23.36
C LEU A 254 49.42 -13.27 23.04
N LYS A 255 49.37 -13.70 21.77
CA LYS A 255 50.08 -14.84 21.17
C LYS A 255 49.67 -16.29 21.51
N SER A 256 48.67 -16.59 22.35
CA SER A 256 48.01 -17.92 22.31
C SER A 256 46.69 -18.05 23.08
N ALA A 257 45.65 -18.54 22.39
CA ALA A 257 44.49 -19.24 22.97
C ALA A 257 44.78 -20.75 23.14
N ALA A 258 46.04 -21.16 23.29
CA ALA A 258 46.44 -22.53 22.95
C ALA A 258 46.24 -23.59 24.05
N LYS A 259 46.11 -23.20 25.33
CA LYS A 259 46.04 -24.20 26.42
C LYS A 259 44.64 -24.77 26.68
N ALA A 260 43.56 -24.06 26.35
CA ALA A 260 42.19 -24.52 26.58
C ALA A 260 41.55 -25.24 25.36
N PHE A 261 42.25 -25.28 24.22
CA PHE A 261 41.68 -25.72 22.93
C PHE A 261 42.66 -26.55 22.04
N GLY A 262 43.67 -27.19 22.63
CA GLY A 262 44.34 -28.34 21.99
C GLY A 262 45.51 -28.13 21.01
N TYR A 263 46.31 -27.06 21.10
CA TYR A 263 47.56 -26.96 20.32
C TYR A 263 48.79 -26.71 21.21
N LYS A 264 49.87 -27.48 20.99
CA LYS A 264 51.11 -27.42 21.79
C LYS A 264 51.86 -26.10 21.58
N VAL A 265 52.34 -25.51 22.67
CA VAL A 265 53.28 -24.38 22.67
C VAL A 265 54.51 -24.79 23.47
N GLU A 266 55.70 -24.65 22.88
CA GLU A 266 56.98 -24.82 23.56
C GLU A 266 57.28 -23.64 24.49
N THR A 267 57.83 -23.98 25.65
CA THR A 267 58.11 -23.09 26.78
C THR A 267 59.33 -22.22 26.56
N GLU A 268 59.20 -20.90 26.70
CA GLU A 268 60.29 -20.06 27.21
C GLU A 268 59.78 -18.94 28.13
N ALA A 269 60.51 -18.82 29.26
CA ALA A 269 60.62 -17.71 30.22
C ALA A 269 59.35 -17.08 30.84
N LYS A 270 59.18 -17.28 32.15
CA LYS A 270 58.21 -16.58 33.03
C LYS A 270 58.47 -15.06 33.11
N PRO A 271 57.50 -14.18 32.79
CA PRO A 271 57.42 -12.80 33.25
C PRO A 271 56.43 -12.64 34.43
N LYS A 272 56.53 -11.52 35.15
CA LYS A 272 55.85 -11.22 36.44
C LYS A 272 54.45 -10.57 36.30
N HIS A 273 53.45 -11.17 35.63
CA HIS A 273 52.13 -10.52 35.44
C HIS A 273 50.91 -11.37 35.80
N ARG A 274 49.75 -10.69 36.00
CA ARG A 274 48.44 -11.28 36.38
C ARG A 274 47.91 -12.21 35.27
N THR A 275 47.22 -13.26 35.69
CA THR A 275 46.63 -14.26 34.79
C THR A 275 45.13 -14.01 34.54
N ASP A 276 44.59 -14.57 33.46
CA ASP A 276 43.15 -14.67 33.23
C ASP A 276 42.50 -15.80 34.07
N THR A 277 41.21 -16.08 33.83
CA THR A 277 40.45 -17.12 34.53
C THR A 277 41.03 -18.53 34.36
N PHE A 278 41.89 -18.75 33.37
CA PHE A 278 42.51 -20.05 33.05
C PHE A 278 44.04 -20.05 33.25
N GLY A 279 44.58 -19.07 33.98
CA GLY A 279 46.02 -19.02 34.29
C GLY A 279 46.91 -18.49 33.15
N ARG A 280 46.35 -17.90 32.09
CA ARG A 280 47.09 -17.33 30.94
C ARG A 280 47.58 -15.91 31.25
N GLU A 281 48.81 -15.60 30.88
CA GLU A 281 49.38 -14.27 31.11
C GLU A 281 48.71 -13.20 30.25
N LYS A 282 48.33 -12.08 30.88
CA LYS A 282 47.72 -10.94 30.19
C LYS A 282 48.75 -9.85 29.90
N CYS A 283 48.75 -9.33 28.68
CA CYS A 283 49.50 -8.11 28.39
C CYS A 283 48.72 -6.88 28.90
N PRO A 284 49.32 -6.02 29.73
CA PRO A 284 48.62 -4.85 30.31
C PRO A 284 48.11 -3.83 29.28
N ASP A 285 48.76 -3.71 28.11
CA ASP A 285 48.44 -2.71 27.08
C ASP A 285 47.86 -3.35 25.80
N ALA A 286 47.32 -4.58 25.86
CA ALA A 286 46.80 -5.30 24.69
C ALA A 286 45.66 -4.54 23.98
N GLY A 287 44.72 -3.97 24.75
CA GLY A 287 43.61 -3.19 24.20
C GLY A 287 44.07 -1.90 23.53
N LEU A 288 45.06 -1.22 24.12
CA LEU A 288 45.67 -0.04 23.50
C LEU A 288 46.39 -0.40 22.20
N GLN A 289 47.10 -1.53 22.14
CA GLN A 289 47.72 -2.01 20.91
C GLN A 289 46.68 -2.31 19.82
N LEU A 290 45.57 -2.95 20.17
CA LEU A 290 44.48 -3.24 19.23
C LEU A 290 43.87 -1.95 18.72
N PHE A 291 43.64 -0.97 19.59
CA PHE A 291 43.08 0.32 19.20
C PHE A 291 44.00 1.12 18.30
N ARG A 292 45.32 1.10 18.55
CA ARG A 292 46.30 1.70 17.64
C ARG A 292 46.30 1.02 16.27
N TYR A 293 46.18 -0.32 16.23
CA TYR A 293 46.05 -1.07 14.99
C TYR A 293 44.79 -0.66 14.20
N ILE A 294 43.64 -0.61 14.86
CA ILE A 294 42.37 -0.23 14.25
C ILE A 294 42.41 1.23 13.78
N ARG A 295 42.89 2.16 14.63
CA ARG A 295 42.98 3.59 14.30
C ARG A 295 43.88 3.87 13.09
N LYS A 296 44.91 3.05 12.88
CA LYS A 296 45.79 3.13 11.70
C LYS A 296 45.04 2.77 10.40
N ASN A 297 44.11 1.82 10.48
CA ASN A 297 43.34 1.33 9.33
C ASN A 297 42.06 2.17 9.10
N ASP A 298 41.41 2.64 10.16
CA ASP A 298 40.25 3.53 10.10
C ASP A 298 40.36 4.65 11.16
N PRO A 299 40.59 5.91 10.74
CA PRO A 299 40.71 7.06 11.64
C PRO A 299 39.45 7.40 12.43
N PHE A 300 38.27 6.93 12.03
CA PHE A 300 36.99 7.41 12.53
C PHE A 300 36.16 6.36 13.28
N VAL A 301 36.59 5.10 13.34
CA VAL A 301 35.88 4.07 14.14
C VAL A 301 35.84 4.48 15.63
N PRO A 302 34.67 4.41 16.29
CA PRO A 302 34.55 4.58 17.73
C PRO A 302 35.27 3.46 18.50
N LEU A 303 36.18 3.85 19.38
CA LEU A 303 37.00 2.93 20.19
C LEU A 303 36.82 3.25 21.67
N ILE A 304 36.23 2.31 22.42
CA ILE A 304 35.91 2.45 23.85
C ILE A 304 36.73 1.43 24.65
N LEU A 305 37.69 1.92 25.42
CA LEU A 305 38.54 1.12 26.28
C LEU A 305 37.87 0.96 27.64
N GLU A 306 37.74 -0.27 28.11
CA GLU A 306 37.24 -0.56 29.44
C GLU A 306 38.39 -1.08 30.30
N SER A 307 38.52 -0.63 31.55
CA SER A 307 39.57 -1.14 32.43
C SER A 307 39.18 -1.07 33.91
N SER A 308 39.63 -2.07 34.68
CA SER A 308 39.60 -2.03 36.15
C SER A 308 40.80 -1.25 36.73
N GLU A 309 41.74 -0.81 35.90
CA GLU A 309 42.89 0.00 36.30
C GLU A 309 42.67 1.45 35.84
N SER A 310 42.28 2.32 36.76
CA SER A 310 41.91 3.71 36.44
C SER A 310 43.07 4.52 35.83
N ASP A 311 44.33 4.12 36.05
CA ASP A 311 45.52 4.73 35.42
C ASP A 311 45.52 4.62 33.89
N ASN A 312 44.84 3.61 33.33
CA ASN A 312 44.71 3.46 31.88
C ASN A 312 43.82 4.54 31.25
N ARG A 313 43.05 5.29 32.06
CA ARG A 313 42.27 6.46 31.60
C ARG A 313 43.18 7.49 30.95
N ALA A 314 44.25 7.88 31.64
CA ALA A 314 45.18 8.90 31.14
C ALA A 314 45.85 8.47 29.82
N LYS A 315 46.18 7.17 29.69
CA LYS A 315 46.73 6.62 28.44
C LYS A 315 45.71 6.65 27.30
N ALA A 316 44.47 6.23 27.57
CA ALA A 316 43.40 6.20 26.58
C ALA A 316 43.05 7.62 26.09
N GLU A 317 42.89 8.56 27.02
CA GLU A 317 42.54 9.95 26.71
C GLU A 317 43.67 10.68 25.97
N ALA A 318 44.94 10.40 26.29
CA ALA A 318 46.10 10.95 25.58
C ALA A 318 46.14 10.55 24.10
N GLU A 319 45.61 9.38 23.74
CA GLU A 319 45.52 8.88 22.37
C GLU A 319 44.13 9.14 21.73
N GLY A 320 43.25 9.87 22.41
CA GLY A 320 41.91 10.23 21.94
C GLY A 320 40.88 9.10 21.99
N PHE A 321 41.18 7.97 22.66
CA PHE A 321 40.23 6.89 22.91
C PHE A 321 39.27 7.26 24.04
N ARG A 322 38.10 6.60 24.07
CA ARG A 322 37.13 6.77 25.17
C ARG A 322 37.40 5.73 26.24
N PHE A 323 37.12 6.07 27.49
CA PHE A 323 37.44 5.23 28.64
C PHE A 323 36.21 4.99 29.52
N VAL A 324 36.00 3.73 29.91
CA VAL A 324 35.00 3.31 30.89
C VAL A 324 35.71 2.60 32.05
N ASP A 325 35.45 3.07 33.27
CA ASP A 325 36.03 2.46 34.47
C ASP A 325 35.14 1.30 34.95
N LYS A 326 35.69 0.08 34.96
CA LYS A 326 34.98 -1.13 35.39
C LYS A 326 34.62 -1.13 36.89
N ASN A 327 35.31 -0.31 37.71
CA ASN A 327 35.00 -0.16 39.13
C ASN A 327 33.92 0.92 39.38
N SER A 328 33.52 1.68 38.35
CA SER A 328 32.49 2.70 38.47
C SER A 328 31.14 2.07 38.75
N LYS A 329 30.43 2.59 39.76
CA LYS A 329 29.01 2.25 40.00
C LYS A 329 28.10 2.71 38.84
N LYS A 330 28.60 3.56 37.94
CA LYS A 330 27.88 4.10 36.78
C LYS A 330 28.34 3.50 35.44
N MET A 331 29.16 2.45 35.45
CA MET A 331 29.78 1.89 34.24
C MET A 331 28.77 1.62 33.11
N SER A 332 27.62 1.02 33.39
CA SER A 332 26.58 0.74 32.37
C SER A 332 25.98 2.03 31.77
N VAL A 333 25.79 3.06 32.59
CA VAL A 333 25.29 4.38 32.17
C VAL A 333 26.35 5.11 31.34
N ASP A 334 27.61 5.06 31.77
CA ASP A 334 28.73 5.70 31.08
C ASP A 334 28.95 5.05 29.70
N LEU A 335 28.89 3.72 29.62
CA LEU A 335 28.97 2.99 28.35
C LEU A 335 27.79 3.32 27.43
N ARG A 336 26.55 3.32 27.96
CA ARG A 336 25.35 3.71 27.19
C ARG A 336 25.53 5.09 26.56
N ARG A 337 25.98 6.06 27.36
CA ARG A 337 26.21 7.43 26.90
C ARG A 337 27.26 7.50 25.80
N LEU A 338 28.37 6.77 25.93
CA LEU A 338 29.41 6.74 24.90
C LEU A 338 28.93 6.09 23.60
N MET A 339 28.08 5.06 23.69
CA MET A 339 27.46 4.45 22.52
C MET A 339 26.50 5.42 21.81
N GLU A 340 25.68 6.15 22.56
CA GLU A 340 24.80 7.21 22.04
C GLU A 340 25.61 8.33 21.36
N GLU A 341 26.65 8.85 22.02
CA GLU A 341 27.42 9.98 21.50
C GLU A 341 28.33 9.62 20.30
N HIS A 342 28.82 8.37 20.21
CA HIS A 342 29.90 8.03 19.26
C HIS A 342 29.59 6.90 18.27
N MET A 343 28.71 5.95 18.60
CA MET A 343 28.35 4.85 17.70
C MET A 343 27.11 5.14 16.84
N GLY A 344 26.52 6.33 16.95
CA GLY A 344 25.37 6.76 16.14
C GLY A 344 24.01 6.29 16.68
N PHE A 345 23.97 5.81 17.92
CA PHE A 345 22.73 5.51 18.64
C PHE A 345 22.07 6.79 19.15
N GLY A 346 20.74 6.81 19.31
CA GLY A 346 20.02 8.01 19.73
C GLY A 346 19.98 9.12 18.67
N ASP A 347 19.51 10.31 19.06
CA ASP A 347 19.36 11.48 18.17
C ASP A 347 20.69 11.93 17.58
N PHE A 348 20.67 12.47 16.35
CA PHE A 348 21.87 13.11 15.80
C PHE A 348 22.01 14.52 16.39
N ILE A 349 23.16 14.81 16.98
CA ILE A 349 23.44 16.11 17.58
C ILE A 349 24.50 16.82 16.75
N PHE A 350 24.12 17.91 16.10
CA PHE A 350 25.05 18.85 15.49
C PHE A 350 25.69 19.68 16.60
N ARG A 351 27.02 19.68 16.65
CA ARG A 351 27.79 20.36 17.68
C ARG A 351 28.71 21.42 17.10
N ASP A 352 28.97 22.45 17.88
CA ASP A 352 30.04 23.40 17.57
C ASP A 352 31.40 22.71 17.76
N PRO A 353 32.31 22.77 16.76
CA PRO A 353 33.59 22.08 16.83
C PRO A 353 34.57 22.68 17.87
N LYS A 354 34.36 23.93 18.30
CA LYS A 354 35.21 24.66 19.25
C LYS A 354 34.67 24.56 20.68
N THR A 355 33.36 24.76 20.87
CA THR A 355 32.73 24.76 22.21
C THR A 355 32.13 23.42 22.61
N HIS A 356 31.92 22.52 21.65
CA HIS A 356 31.20 21.25 21.81
C HIS A 356 29.73 21.38 22.26
N GLU A 357 29.19 22.60 22.27
CA GLU A 357 27.79 22.87 22.59
C GLU A 357 26.85 22.33 21.51
N GLU A 358 25.65 21.97 21.93
CA GLU A 358 24.59 21.48 21.05
C GLU A 358 23.99 22.64 20.25
N ILE A 359 24.13 22.58 18.93
CA ILE A 359 23.54 23.55 18.00
C ILE A 359 22.13 23.12 17.63
N MET A 360 21.98 21.83 17.29
CA MET A 360 20.72 21.28 16.83
C MET A 360 20.66 19.77 17.06
N ARG A 361 19.46 19.29 17.35
CA ARG A 361 19.16 17.88 17.57
C ARG A 361 18.15 17.40 16.53
N ILE A 362 18.49 16.29 15.89
CA ILE A 362 17.70 15.68 14.82
C ILE A 362 17.28 14.28 15.25
N ARG A 363 15.97 14.06 15.33
CA ARG A 363 15.35 12.82 15.80
C ARG A 363 14.99 11.87 14.65
N SER A 364 14.68 12.43 13.48
CA SER A 364 14.19 11.68 12.31
C SER A 364 14.83 12.13 11.00
N LEU A 365 14.73 11.29 9.97
CA LEU A 365 15.09 11.65 8.60
C LEU A 365 14.36 12.91 8.08
N LYS A 366 13.10 13.11 8.47
CA LYS A 366 12.32 14.30 8.10
C LYS A 366 12.92 15.55 8.72
N GLU A 367 13.20 15.52 10.02
CA GLU A 367 13.86 16.65 10.69
C GLU A 367 15.24 16.95 10.09
N LEU A 368 15.99 15.92 9.67
CA LEU A 368 17.27 16.12 8.97
C LEU A 368 17.06 16.86 7.66
N GLN A 369 16.11 16.40 6.83
CA GLN A 369 15.76 17.01 5.55
C GLN A 369 15.34 18.48 5.70
N ASP A 370 14.46 18.78 6.66
CA ASP A 370 13.89 20.11 6.86
C ASP A 370 14.91 21.13 7.41
N ASN A 371 15.99 20.66 8.01
CA ASN A 371 16.97 21.51 8.70
C ASN A 371 18.40 21.44 8.16
N ILE A 372 18.72 20.55 7.22
CA ILE A 372 20.10 20.36 6.70
C ILE A 372 20.73 21.68 6.20
N PHE A 373 19.92 22.57 5.60
CA PHE A 373 20.36 23.87 5.09
C PHE A 373 20.49 24.96 6.17
N LYS A 374 19.98 24.73 7.39
CA LYS A 374 20.05 25.69 8.51
C LYS A 374 21.29 25.50 9.39
N ILE A 375 22.03 24.42 9.18
CA ILE A 375 23.16 24.03 10.03
C ILE A 375 24.39 24.89 9.69
N PRO A 376 25.11 25.46 10.68
CA PRO A 376 26.31 26.26 10.42
C PRO A 376 27.41 25.51 9.66
N ASN A 377 28.16 26.20 8.80
CA ASN A 377 29.21 25.61 7.96
C ASN A 377 30.28 24.85 8.76
N ASP A 378 30.79 25.45 9.84
CA ASP A 378 31.84 24.86 10.68
C ASP A 378 31.39 23.54 11.32
N SER A 379 30.14 23.48 11.78
CA SER A 379 29.54 22.25 12.32
C SER A 379 29.34 21.22 11.22
N MET A 380 28.77 21.62 10.08
CA MET A 380 28.53 20.72 8.95
C MET A 380 29.83 20.06 8.46
N LEU A 381 30.90 20.86 8.28
CA LEU A 381 32.23 20.37 7.93
C LEU A 381 32.80 19.41 8.99
N TYR A 382 32.61 19.72 10.27
CA TYR A 382 33.05 18.84 11.37
C TYR A 382 32.39 17.45 11.30
N HIS A 383 31.09 17.38 11.01
CA HIS A 383 30.35 16.12 10.91
C HIS A 383 30.58 15.37 9.59
N ILE A 384 30.73 16.07 8.46
CA ILE A 384 31.10 15.49 7.15
C ILE A 384 32.48 14.84 7.23
N SER A 385 33.48 15.57 7.70
CA SER A 385 34.88 15.12 7.74
C SER A 385 35.12 13.86 8.57
N ARG A 386 34.16 13.49 9.44
CA ARG A 386 34.23 12.34 10.34
C ARG A 386 33.21 11.24 10.03
N ASN A 387 32.50 11.34 8.91
CA ASN A 387 31.46 10.38 8.51
C ASN A 387 30.38 10.16 9.58
N HIS A 388 30.06 11.19 10.38
CA HIS A 388 29.07 11.05 11.47
C HIS A 388 27.68 10.71 10.93
N MET A 389 27.26 11.35 9.84
CA MET A 389 25.92 11.15 9.28
C MET A 389 25.74 9.76 8.66
N SER A 390 26.71 9.28 7.89
CA SER A 390 26.64 7.92 7.33
C SER A 390 26.58 6.88 8.46
N ARG A 391 27.35 7.06 9.54
CA ARG A 391 27.28 6.19 10.73
C ARG A 391 25.91 6.22 11.40
N TRP A 392 25.34 7.40 11.61
CA TRP A 392 24.03 7.57 12.22
C TRP A 392 22.90 6.93 11.41
N LEU A 393 22.96 7.06 10.07
CA LEU A 393 22.04 6.41 9.15
C LEU A 393 22.20 4.89 9.15
N CYS A 394 23.44 4.38 9.20
CA CYS A 394 23.73 2.95 9.25
C CYS A 394 23.22 2.31 10.56
N ALA A 395 23.41 2.99 11.69
CA ALA A 395 22.91 2.53 13.00
C ALA A 395 21.37 2.40 13.05
N ARG A 396 20.66 3.07 12.13
CA ARG A 396 19.19 3.04 11.95
C ARG A 396 18.73 2.11 10.82
N ALA A 397 19.63 1.28 10.32
CA ALA A 397 19.41 0.41 9.18
C ALA A 397 18.99 1.14 7.88
N ILE A 398 19.42 2.39 7.69
CA ILE A 398 19.29 3.14 6.42
C ILE A 398 20.54 2.85 5.57
N PHE A 399 20.73 1.57 5.21
CA PHE A 399 21.95 1.10 4.57
C PHE A 399 22.21 1.73 3.18
N PRO A 400 21.21 1.89 2.28
CA PRO A 400 21.48 2.42 0.93
C PRO A 400 22.05 3.84 0.95
N VAL A 401 21.43 4.74 1.72
CA VAL A 401 21.89 6.13 1.87
C VAL A 401 23.22 6.17 2.61
N SER A 402 23.38 5.37 3.67
CA SER A 402 24.63 5.29 4.41
C SER A 402 25.80 4.83 3.54
N ALA A 403 25.61 3.82 2.69
CA ALA A 403 26.65 3.28 1.83
C ALA A 403 27.06 4.31 0.77
N PHE A 404 26.08 5.00 0.18
CA PHE A 404 26.33 6.09 -0.75
C PHE A 404 27.13 7.23 -0.10
N LEU A 405 26.64 7.78 1.02
CA LEU A 405 27.29 8.91 1.71
C LEU A 405 28.67 8.58 2.27
N ARG A 406 28.96 7.30 2.56
CA ARG A 406 30.30 6.88 3.02
C ARG A 406 31.39 7.17 1.99
N HIS A 407 31.06 7.18 0.71
CA HIS A 407 32.02 7.46 -0.37
C HIS A 407 32.13 8.94 -0.71
N VAL A 408 31.20 9.76 -0.24
CA VAL A 408 31.18 11.23 -0.35
C VAL A 408 31.99 11.81 0.81
N THR A 409 33.32 11.78 0.68
CA THR A 409 34.21 12.30 1.73
C THR A 409 34.66 13.72 1.41
N TRP A 410 35.00 14.48 2.46
CA TRP A 410 35.58 15.82 2.31
C TRP A 410 36.84 15.84 1.42
N GLN A 411 37.62 14.75 1.37
CA GLN A 411 38.80 14.71 0.48
C GLN A 411 38.44 14.67 -1.00
N LYS A 412 37.27 14.14 -1.37
CA LYS A 412 36.81 14.04 -2.76
C LYS A 412 36.02 15.27 -3.21
N LEU A 413 35.28 15.89 -2.29
CA LEU A 413 34.45 17.06 -2.55
C LEU A 413 34.69 18.08 -1.43
N GLN A 414 35.29 19.23 -1.74
CA GLN A 414 35.62 20.26 -0.75
C GLN A 414 34.61 21.40 -0.76
N ASP A 415 33.34 21.05 -0.77
CA ASP A 415 32.22 22.01 -0.82
C ASP A 415 31.11 21.56 0.14
N VAL A 416 30.88 22.37 1.18
CA VAL A 416 29.89 22.07 2.23
C VAL A 416 28.46 22.18 1.69
N ASP A 417 28.18 23.12 0.78
CA ASP A 417 26.86 23.31 0.20
C ASP A 417 26.52 22.15 -0.75
N ALA A 418 27.51 21.69 -1.52
CA ALA A 418 27.35 20.48 -2.33
C ALA A 418 27.03 19.24 -1.46
N HIS A 419 27.66 19.09 -0.29
CA HIS A 419 27.31 18.01 0.64
C HIS A 419 25.88 18.13 1.16
N ARG A 420 25.43 19.34 1.52
CA ARG A 420 24.03 19.55 1.96
C ARG A 420 23.06 19.08 0.89
N GLN A 421 23.30 19.47 -0.36
CA GLN A 421 22.46 19.10 -1.49
C GLN A 421 22.46 17.58 -1.73
N ILE A 422 23.65 16.94 -1.76
CA ILE A 422 23.77 15.49 -1.94
C ILE A 422 23.04 14.72 -0.83
N ILE A 423 23.16 15.16 0.43
CA ILE A 423 22.48 14.53 1.56
C ILE A 423 20.97 14.71 1.45
N PHE A 424 20.51 15.92 1.12
CA PHE A 424 19.10 16.23 0.91
C PHE A 424 18.52 15.34 -0.20
N ASP A 425 19.14 15.30 -1.37
CA ASP A 425 18.68 14.53 -2.52
C ASP A 425 18.68 13.02 -2.23
N ALA A 426 19.68 12.51 -1.51
CA ALA A 426 19.72 11.10 -1.12
C ALA A 426 18.61 10.73 -0.12
N ILE A 427 18.23 11.63 0.79
CA ILE A 427 17.10 11.43 1.68
C ILE A 427 15.78 11.48 0.89
N VAL A 428 15.64 12.44 -0.03
CA VAL A 428 14.44 12.57 -0.89
C VAL A 428 14.26 11.32 -1.74
N GLN A 429 15.29 10.86 -2.45
CA GLN A 429 15.24 9.64 -3.26
C GLN A 429 14.95 8.40 -2.41
N TYR A 430 15.54 8.29 -1.21
CA TYR A 430 15.27 7.17 -0.31
C TYR A 430 13.81 7.15 0.19
N ARG A 431 13.28 8.31 0.57
CA ARG A 431 11.87 8.46 0.98
C ARG A 431 10.94 8.16 -0.18
N HIS A 432 11.24 8.66 -1.39
CA HIS A 432 10.48 8.36 -2.59
C HIS A 432 10.45 6.86 -2.85
N MET A 433 11.62 6.19 -2.93
CA MET A 433 11.76 4.74 -3.10
C MET A 433 10.95 3.96 -2.06
N LYS A 434 10.97 4.37 -0.78
CA LYS A 434 10.22 3.70 0.30
C LYS A 434 8.72 3.96 0.27
N ASN A 435 8.28 5.06 -0.33
CA ASN A 435 6.87 5.39 -0.54
C ASN A 435 6.27 4.71 -1.78
N ILE A 436 7.07 3.99 -2.58
CA ILE A 436 6.57 3.21 -3.73
C ILE A 436 5.93 1.92 -3.22
N GLY A 437 4.62 1.77 -3.46
CA GLY A 437 3.88 0.52 -3.26
C GLY A 437 3.53 0.16 -1.81
N VAL A 438 3.76 1.04 -0.84
CA VAL A 438 3.31 0.85 0.55
C VAL A 438 2.19 1.85 0.85
N VAL A 439 0.98 1.35 1.11
CA VAL A 439 -0.09 2.17 1.67
C VAL A 439 0.33 2.62 3.06
N ALA A 440 0.63 3.91 3.21
CA ALA A 440 1.01 4.50 4.48
C ALA A 440 -0.19 4.53 5.43
N VAL A 441 0.04 4.17 6.69
CA VAL A 441 -0.92 4.50 7.76
C VAL A 441 -0.89 6.02 7.94
N PHE A 442 -2.07 6.64 8.01
CA PHE A 442 -2.20 8.07 8.24
C PHE A 442 -1.55 8.41 9.58
N ASP A 443 -0.53 9.25 9.55
CA ASP A 443 0.20 9.72 10.72
C ASP A 443 0.18 11.24 10.66
N ARG A 444 -0.46 11.86 11.66
CA ARG A 444 -0.67 13.32 11.77
C ARG A 444 0.62 14.12 11.64
N MET A 445 1.77 13.53 12.03
CA MET A 445 3.07 14.21 12.00
C MET A 445 3.81 14.00 10.66
N LYS A 446 3.36 13.05 9.84
CA LYS A 446 4.02 12.64 8.58
C LYS A 446 3.20 12.87 7.33
N PHE A 447 1.87 13.05 7.43
CA PHE A 447 1.03 13.39 6.29
C PHE A 447 1.40 14.81 5.82
N ASP A 448 2.25 14.88 4.80
CA ASP A 448 2.80 16.10 4.22
C ASP A 448 2.26 16.31 2.80
N GLN A 449 2.71 17.38 2.14
CA GLN A 449 2.30 17.74 0.78
C GLN A 449 2.58 16.64 -0.27
N TYR A 450 3.41 15.65 0.03
CA TYR A 450 3.90 14.62 -0.91
C TYR A 450 3.21 13.26 -0.75
N ALA A 451 2.34 13.08 0.25
CA ALA A 451 1.58 11.85 0.45
C ALA A 451 0.21 11.93 -0.26
N HIS A 452 0.06 11.21 -1.38
CA HIS A 452 -1.18 11.22 -2.16
C HIS A 452 -2.26 10.24 -1.66
N PHE A 453 -1.87 9.17 -0.95
CA PHE A 453 -2.80 8.16 -0.43
C PHE A 453 -2.45 7.74 1.01
N ALA A 454 -3.42 7.75 1.92
CA ALA A 454 -3.26 7.29 3.29
C ALA A 454 -4.53 6.60 3.82
N ARG A 455 -4.40 5.87 4.94
CA ARG A 455 -5.53 5.19 5.59
C ARG A 455 -5.65 5.48 7.08
N ILE A 456 -6.87 5.55 7.59
CA ILE A 456 -7.18 5.63 9.03
C ILE A 456 -7.94 4.35 9.41
N GLY A 457 -7.43 3.63 10.41
CA GLY A 457 -7.94 2.32 10.82
C GLY A 457 -7.10 1.14 10.32
N GLU A 458 -7.31 -0.04 10.90
CA GLU A 458 -6.56 -1.26 10.60
C GLU A 458 -7.31 -2.24 9.68
N GLY A 459 -8.61 -2.01 9.46
CA GLY A 459 -9.48 -2.83 8.62
C GLY A 459 -9.18 -2.75 7.12
N SER A 460 -10.14 -3.22 6.32
CA SER A 460 -10.03 -3.19 4.86
C SER A 460 -10.25 -1.78 4.31
N LEU A 461 -9.59 -1.47 3.18
CA LEU A 461 -9.78 -0.22 2.43
C LEU A 461 -11.02 -0.23 1.54
N GLY A 462 -11.72 -1.37 1.44
CA GLY A 462 -12.74 -1.60 0.43
C GLY A 462 -12.17 -1.73 -1.00
N GLY A 463 -13.04 -1.97 -1.97
CA GLY A 463 -12.74 -2.12 -3.39
C GLY A 463 -12.08 -0.91 -4.02
N LYS A 464 -12.83 0.20 -4.08
CA LYS A 464 -12.36 1.47 -4.64
C LYS A 464 -11.07 1.94 -3.99
N GLY A 465 -10.98 1.82 -2.66
CA GLY A 465 -9.80 2.22 -1.90
C GLY A 465 -8.56 1.39 -2.27
N ARG A 466 -8.72 0.07 -2.46
CA ARG A 466 -7.64 -0.79 -2.99
C ARG A 466 -7.29 -0.43 -4.44
N GLY A 467 -8.27 -0.13 -5.29
CA GLY A 467 -8.06 0.29 -6.67
C GLY A 467 -7.24 1.59 -6.77
N LEU A 468 -7.56 2.59 -5.94
CA LEU A 468 -6.80 3.84 -5.87
C LEU A 468 -5.38 3.65 -5.34
N ALA A 469 -5.20 2.88 -4.27
CA ALA A 469 -3.88 2.51 -3.77
C ALA A 469 -3.05 1.77 -4.83
N PHE A 470 -3.71 0.94 -5.65
CA PHE A 470 -3.10 0.24 -6.76
C PHE A 470 -2.68 1.21 -7.88
N LEU A 471 -3.53 2.16 -8.27
CA LEU A 471 -3.19 3.20 -9.24
C LEU A 471 -1.97 4.02 -8.82
N ASP A 472 -1.94 4.49 -7.57
CA ASP A 472 -0.80 5.21 -7.02
C ASP A 472 0.51 4.41 -7.15
N ASN A 473 0.46 3.10 -6.91
CA ASN A 473 1.60 2.21 -7.11
C ASN A 473 1.97 2.02 -8.59
N VAL A 474 1.00 1.92 -9.50
CA VAL A 474 1.25 1.83 -10.95
C VAL A 474 1.96 3.10 -11.44
N ILE A 475 1.45 4.28 -11.11
CA ILE A 475 2.05 5.56 -11.50
C ILE A 475 3.50 5.64 -10.99
N LYS A 476 3.74 5.34 -9.71
CA LYS A 476 5.08 5.40 -9.10
C LYS A 476 6.08 4.40 -9.68
N ARG A 477 5.61 3.26 -10.21
CA ARG A 477 6.46 2.23 -10.84
C ARG A 477 6.80 2.54 -12.29
N HIS A 478 6.08 3.46 -12.91
CA HIS A 478 6.22 3.80 -14.33
C HIS A 478 6.61 5.28 -14.48
N PRO A 479 7.92 5.61 -14.37
CA PRO A 479 8.43 6.97 -14.61
C PRO A 479 8.06 7.54 -15.99
N GLU A 480 7.66 6.70 -16.94
CA GLU A 480 7.17 7.09 -18.27
C GLU A 480 5.99 8.06 -18.20
N PHE A 481 5.19 8.02 -17.13
CA PHE A 481 4.12 9.01 -16.90
C PHE A 481 4.66 10.45 -16.74
N ASN A 482 5.92 10.61 -16.34
CA ASN A 482 6.59 11.91 -16.17
C ASN A 482 7.50 12.28 -17.35
N GLN A 483 7.33 11.65 -18.52
CA GLN A 483 8.15 11.94 -19.70
C GLN A 483 7.80 13.27 -20.39
N TYR A 484 6.63 13.83 -20.10
CA TYR A 484 6.13 15.07 -20.71
C TYR A 484 6.22 16.22 -19.72
N ASP A 485 7.05 17.22 -20.01
CA ASP A 485 7.27 18.37 -19.11
C ASP A 485 5.99 19.22 -18.89
N ASN A 486 5.04 19.18 -19.83
CA ASN A 486 3.78 19.92 -19.77
C ASN A 486 2.59 19.09 -19.25
N ALA A 487 2.82 17.89 -18.72
CA ALA A 487 1.75 17.07 -18.14
C ALA A 487 2.20 16.32 -16.88
N THR A 488 1.40 16.43 -15.81
CA THR A 488 1.62 15.67 -14.57
C THR A 488 0.53 14.63 -14.41
N VAL A 489 0.89 13.36 -14.22
CA VAL A 489 -0.07 12.26 -13.96
C VAL A 489 0.02 11.82 -12.51
N GLN A 490 -1.09 11.90 -11.78
CA GLN A 490 -1.15 11.56 -10.37
C GLN A 490 -2.54 11.07 -9.95
N ILE A 491 -2.70 10.68 -8.68
CA ILE A 491 -4.03 10.52 -8.06
C ILE A 491 -4.34 11.75 -7.18
N PRO A 492 -5.62 12.11 -6.97
CA PRO A 492 -5.97 13.16 -6.03
C PRO A 492 -5.60 12.77 -4.60
N LYS A 493 -5.35 13.76 -3.73
CA LYS A 493 -5.09 13.51 -2.30
C LYS A 493 -6.25 12.74 -1.69
N THR A 494 -5.94 11.58 -1.13
CA THR A 494 -6.94 10.60 -0.70
C THR A 494 -6.61 10.05 0.68
N VAL A 495 -7.62 10.05 1.57
CA VAL A 495 -7.58 9.38 2.87
C VAL A 495 -8.73 8.38 2.94
N VAL A 496 -8.46 7.14 3.28
CA VAL A 496 -9.48 6.09 3.41
C VAL A 496 -9.74 5.77 4.87
N LEU A 497 -11.00 5.89 5.30
CA LEU A 497 -11.50 5.35 6.56
C LEU A 497 -11.79 3.86 6.38
N CYS A 498 -11.03 3.02 7.08
CA CYS A 498 -11.13 1.57 6.96
C CYS A 498 -12.44 1.01 7.57
N THR A 499 -12.78 -0.23 7.20
CA THR A 499 -14.03 -0.89 7.61
C THR A 499 -14.21 -1.09 9.13
N ASP A 500 -13.12 -1.13 9.90
CA ASP A 500 -13.16 -1.22 11.37
C ASP A 500 -13.83 0.00 12.01
N ILE A 501 -13.73 1.17 11.38
CA ILE A 501 -14.41 2.39 11.83
C ILE A 501 -15.92 2.28 11.61
N PHE A 502 -16.35 1.65 10.52
CA PHE A 502 -17.75 1.39 10.24
C PHE A 502 -18.35 0.43 11.27
N ASP A 503 -17.66 -0.69 11.56
CA ASP A 503 -18.10 -1.64 12.58
C ASP A 503 -18.28 -0.94 13.94
N ALA A 504 -17.27 -0.19 14.38
CA ALA A 504 -17.33 0.56 15.64
C ALA A 504 -18.44 1.62 15.64
N PHE A 505 -18.70 2.29 14.51
CA PHE A 505 -19.78 3.26 14.38
C PHE A 505 -21.15 2.60 14.50
N MET A 506 -21.36 1.47 13.84
CA MET A 506 -22.63 0.73 13.86
C MET A 506 -22.94 0.16 15.26
N GLU A 507 -21.94 -0.42 15.93
CA GLU A 507 -22.07 -1.00 17.26
C GLU A 507 -22.30 0.07 18.34
N ASN A 508 -21.45 1.10 18.40
CA ASN A 508 -21.52 2.12 19.45
C ASN A 508 -22.83 2.94 19.41
N ASN A 509 -23.45 3.05 18.23
CA ASN A 509 -24.69 3.79 18.04
C ASN A 509 -25.93 2.88 17.96
N ASN A 510 -25.77 1.55 18.07
CA ASN A 510 -26.84 0.56 17.98
C ASN A 510 -27.73 0.75 16.73
N LEU A 511 -27.11 0.84 15.56
CA LEU A 511 -27.80 1.18 14.30
C LEU A 511 -28.38 -0.03 13.54
N TYR A 512 -27.90 -1.25 13.81
CA TYR A 512 -28.36 -2.46 13.10
C TYR A 512 -29.89 -2.67 13.11
N PRO A 513 -30.62 -2.46 14.22
CA PRO A 513 -32.07 -2.69 14.24
C PRO A 513 -32.85 -1.81 13.27
N ILE A 514 -32.49 -0.52 13.16
CA ILE A 514 -33.14 0.39 12.21
C ILE A 514 -32.63 0.16 10.79
N ALA A 515 -31.33 -0.09 10.63
CA ALA A 515 -30.68 -0.32 9.34
C ALA A 515 -31.24 -1.56 8.61
N LEU A 516 -31.49 -2.65 9.33
CA LEU A 516 -32.02 -3.90 8.76
C LEU A 516 -33.56 -3.96 8.69
N SER A 517 -34.26 -2.91 9.09
CA SER A 517 -35.72 -2.83 9.02
C SER A 517 -36.24 -2.42 7.63
N ASP A 518 -37.56 -2.46 7.45
CA ASP A 518 -38.26 -1.97 6.25
C ASP A 518 -38.53 -0.44 6.28
N ALA A 519 -37.85 0.29 7.16
CA ALA A 519 -37.94 1.74 7.24
C ALA A 519 -37.61 2.43 5.90
N SER A 520 -38.15 3.64 5.70
CA SER A 520 -37.83 4.45 4.52
C SER A 520 -36.37 4.92 4.54
N ASP A 521 -35.78 5.14 3.35
CA ASP A 521 -34.39 5.59 3.23
C ASP A 521 -34.16 6.93 3.96
N ASP A 522 -35.14 7.84 3.94
CA ASP A 522 -35.11 9.11 4.70
C ASP A 522 -35.09 8.90 6.22
N GLU A 523 -35.78 7.88 6.72
CA GLU A 523 -35.80 7.55 8.14
C GLU A 523 -34.46 6.94 8.58
N ILE A 524 -33.92 6.02 7.78
CA ILE A 524 -32.58 5.45 8.00
C ILE A 524 -31.54 6.56 8.03
N LEU A 525 -31.54 7.46 7.03
CA LEU A 525 -30.61 8.59 6.98
C LEU A 525 -30.71 9.48 8.22
N ARG A 526 -31.93 9.81 8.67
CA ARG A 526 -32.13 10.61 9.89
C ARG A 526 -31.54 9.96 11.14
N HIS A 527 -31.64 8.64 11.28
CA HIS A 527 -31.03 7.92 12.41
C HIS A 527 -29.49 7.95 12.33
N PHE A 528 -28.93 7.75 11.14
CA PHE A 528 -27.47 7.79 10.93
C PHE A 528 -26.88 9.19 11.14
N LEU A 529 -27.56 10.25 10.70
CA LEU A 529 -27.11 11.62 10.91
C LEU A 529 -27.01 11.99 12.40
N ARG A 530 -27.91 11.45 13.25
CA ARG A 530 -27.91 11.65 14.71
C ARG A 530 -26.83 10.86 15.47
N ALA A 531 -26.29 9.81 14.87
CA ALA A 531 -25.25 8.98 15.47
C ALA A 531 -23.91 9.75 15.62
N GLN A 532 -23.03 9.30 16.50
CA GLN A 532 -21.73 9.93 16.75
C GLN A 532 -20.59 9.14 16.10
N LEU A 533 -19.72 9.84 15.37
CA LEU A 533 -18.44 9.30 14.88
C LEU A 533 -17.39 9.33 16.01
N PRO A 534 -16.38 8.44 16.00
CA PRO A 534 -15.33 8.45 17.02
C PRO A 534 -14.58 9.79 17.13
N ASP A 535 -14.51 10.35 18.33
CA ASP A 535 -13.86 11.65 18.60
C ASP A 535 -12.36 11.66 18.25
N THR A 536 -11.74 10.48 18.20
CA THR A 536 -10.34 10.33 17.81
C THR A 536 -10.06 10.85 16.40
N LEU A 537 -11.06 10.83 15.49
CA LEU A 537 -10.92 11.24 14.09
C LEU A 537 -10.81 12.75 13.89
N VAL A 538 -11.27 13.57 14.84
CA VAL A 538 -11.38 15.04 14.69
C VAL A 538 -10.04 15.68 14.31
N ALA A 539 -8.97 15.31 15.02
CA ALA A 539 -7.64 15.86 14.75
C ALA A 539 -7.03 15.34 13.43
N ASP A 540 -7.40 14.13 12.99
CA ASP A 540 -6.98 13.60 11.68
C ASP A 540 -7.63 14.40 10.55
N PHE A 541 -8.93 14.70 10.67
CA PHE A 541 -9.66 15.49 9.69
C PHE A 541 -9.13 16.92 9.57
N PHE A 542 -8.79 17.59 10.69
CA PHE A 542 -8.15 18.90 10.63
C PHE A 542 -6.81 18.88 9.89
N THR A 543 -6.00 17.84 10.11
CA THR A 543 -4.74 17.66 9.37
C THR A 543 -4.99 17.46 7.87
N PHE A 544 -6.01 16.67 7.52
CA PHE A 544 -6.41 16.47 6.14
C PHE A 544 -6.90 17.76 5.45
N PHE A 545 -7.70 18.57 6.13
CA PHE A 545 -8.20 19.86 5.59
C PHE A 545 -7.05 20.82 5.28
N GLU A 546 -6.06 20.92 6.16
CA GLU A 546 -4.88 21.76 5.98
C GLU A 546 -4.03 21.32 4.79
N ALA A 547 -3.93 20.01 4.55
CA ALA A 547 -3.16 19.45 3.45
C ALA A 547 -3.86 19.60 2.09
N THR A 548 -5.20 19.51 2.06
CA THR A 548 -5.99 19.45 0.81
C THR A 548 -6.41 20.82 0.30
N LYS A 549 -6.98 21.68 1.16
CA LYS A 549 -7.49 23.03 0.81
C LYS A 549 -8.34 23.10 -0.47
N SER A 550 -9.23 22.15 -0.65
CA SER A 550 -10.14 22.06 -1.79
C SER A 550 -11.44 21.35 -1.40
N PRO A 551 -12.48 21.34 -2.25
CA PRO A 551 -13.66 20.51 -2.04
C PRO A 551 -13.28 19.03 -1.89
N ILE A 552 -14.11 18.28 -1.17
CA ILE A 552 -13.88 16.87 -0.84
C ILE A 552 -15.03 16.01 -1.35
N ALA A 553 -14.72 14.94 -2.05
CA ALA A 553 -15.62 13.84 -2.36
C ALA A 553 -15.51 12.77 -1.27
N ILE A 554 -16.65 12.41 -0.68
CA ILE A 554 -16.84 11.34 0.30
C ILE A 554 -17.49 10.18 -0.45
N ARG A 555 -16.68 9.20 -0.83
CA ARG A 555 -17.09 8.07 -1.69
C ARG A 555 -17.23 6.80 -0.85
N SER A 556 -18.26 6.02 -1.15
CA SER A 556 -18.37 4.64 -0.67
C SER A 556 -17.24 3.77 -1.23
N SER A 557 -16.72 2.86 -0.41
CA SER A 557 -15.85 1.78 -0.84
C SER A 557 -16.21 0.49 -0.12
N SER A 558 -17.14 -0.26 -0.71
CA SER A 558 -17.60 -1.53 -0.15
C SER A 558 -16.54 -2.64 -0.28
N LEU A 559 -16.65 -3.73 0.47
CA LEU A 559 -15.73 -4.88 0.33
C LEU A 559 -15.87 -5.59 -1.02
N LEU A 560 -17.12 -5.74 -1.47
CA LEU A 560 -17.52 -6.43 -2.70
C LEU A 560 -17.43 -5.53 -3.93
N GLU A 561 -17.50 -4.22 -3.74
CA GLU A 561 -17.22 -3.24 -4.78
C GLU A 561 -15.83 -3.50 -5.39
N ASP A 562 -15.69 -3.40 -6.71
CA ASP A 562 -14.47 -3.73 -7.46
C ASP A 562 -13.84 -5.11 -7.12
N ALA A 563 -14.62 -6.08 -6.62
CA ALA A 563 -14.14 -7.43 -6.37
C ALA A 563 -13.80 -8.16 -7.68
N HIS A 564 -12.80 -9.06 -7.62
CA HIS A 564 -12.22 -9.71 -8.80
C HIS A 564 -13.20 -10.54 -9.65
N TYR A 565 -14.34 -10.96 -9.10
CA TYR A 565 -15.29 -11.87 -9.75
C TYR A 565 -16.70 -11.28 -9.88
N GLN A 566 -17.00 -10.22 -9.13
CA GLN A 566 -18.29 -9.55 -9.13
C GLN A 566 -18.09 -8.04 -8.85
N PRO A 567 -17.42 -7.29 -9.74
CA PRO A 567 -17.23 -5.86 -9.56
C PRO A 567 -18.58 -5.14 -9.77
N PHE A 568 -18.89 -4.22 -8.85
CA PHE A 568 -20.18 -3.53 -8.82
C PHE A 568 -20.01 -2.02 -8.93
N ALA A 569 -20.98 -1.38 -9.55
CA ALA A 569 -20.87 -0.02 -10.01
C ALA A 569 -22.14 0.79 -9.67
N GLY A 570 -21.97 1.89 -8.93
CA GLY A 570 -23.01 2.92 -8.75
C GLY A 570 -24.15 2.61 -7.78
N ILE A 571 -23.98 1.65 -6.85
CA ILE A 571 -25.05 1.23 -5.91
C ILE A 571 -25.13 2.12 -4.67
N TYR A 572 -23.99 2.63 -4.22
CA TYR A 572 -23.86 3.39 -2.98
C TYR A 572 -23.62 4.87 -3.28
N SER A 573 -24.09 5.73 -2.38
CA SER A 573 -24.04 7.18 -2.56
C SER A 573 -22.62 7.75 -2.50
N THR A 574 -22.36 8.77 -3.29
CA THR A 574 -21.15 9.61 -3.18
C THR A 574 -21.55 11.05 -2.95
N TYR A 575 -21.12 11.61 -1.82
CA TYR A 575 -21.41 13.00 -1.49
C TYR A 575 -20.17 13.87 -1.74
N MET A 576 -20.35 15.07 -2.26
CA MET A 576 -19.29 16.07 -2.36
C MET A 576 -19.58 17.19 -1.38
N ILE A 577 -18.57 17.84 -0.81
CA ILE A 577 -18.75 19.03 0.05
C ILE A 577 -17.81 20.15 -0.41
N PRO A 578 -18.25 21.42 -0.34
CA PRO A 578 -17.40 22.55 -0.66
C PRO A 578 -16.27 22.73 0.36
N TYR A 579 -15.24 23.48 -0.04
CA TYR A 579 -14.19 23.91 0.89
C TYR A 579 -14.67 25.09 1.73
N LEU A 580 -14.48 25.01 3.05
CA LEU A 580 -14.81 26.09 3.98
C LEU A 580 -13.57 26.50 4.78
N GLU A 581 -13.39 27.80 5.00
CA GLU A 581 -12.32 28.30 5.87
C GLU A 581 -12.53 27.91 7.35
N ASP A 582 -13.80 27.83 7.78
CA ASP A 582 -14.16 27.36 9.11
C ASP A 582 -14.05 25.83 9.19
N LYS A 583 -12.95 25.37 9.80
CA LYS A 583 -12.65 23.95 10.01
C LYS A 583 -13.73 23.21 10.80
N TYR A 584 -14.48 23.88 11.68
CA TYR A 584 -15.54 23.23 12.47
C TYR A 584 -16.79 22.99 11.64
N GLN A 585 -17.20 23.96 10.82
CA GLN A 585 -18.29 23.76 9.86
C GLN A 585 -17.92 22.71 8.80
N MET A 586 -16.67 22.73 8.32
CA MET A 586 -16.15 21.71 7.40
C MET A 586 -16.18 20.31 8.02
N LEU A 587 -15.80 20.19 9.30
CA LEU A 587 -15.88 18.94 10.06
C LEU A 587 -17.32 18.44 10.20
N GLN A 588 -18.27 19.34 10.47
CA GLN A 588 -19.69 19.03 10.61
C GLN A 588 -20.27 18.49 9.28
N MET A 589 -20.00 19.17 8.16
CA MET A 589 -20.41 18.71 6.84
C MET A 589 -19.75 17.38 6.46
N LEU A 590 -18.44 17.22 6.74
CA LEU A 590 -17.73 15.97 6.50
C LEU A 590 -18.34 14.82 7.31
N ALA A 591 -18.65 15.04 8.59
CA ALA A 591 -19.26 14.04 9.45
C ALA A 591 -20.63 13.62 8.94
N CYS A 592 -21.48 14.57 8.52
CA CYS A 592 -22.78 14.26 7.92
C CYS A 592 -22.64 13.48 6.60
N ALA A 593 -21.69 13.84 5.74
CA ALA A 593 -21.42 13.13 4.49
C ALA A 593 -20.98 11.68 4.74
N ILE A 594 -20.05 11.44 5.70
CA ILE A 594 -19.60 10.08 6.07
C ILE A 594 -20.78 9.25 6.58
N LYS A 595 -21.61 9.82 7.46
CA LYS A 595 -22.81 9.16 7.99
C LYS A 595 -23.83 8.85 6.88
N GLY A 596 -23.98 9.75 5.91
CA GLY A 596 -24.80 9.53 4.71
C GLY A 596 -24.30 8.35 3.88
N VAL A 597 -22.98 8.25 3.65
CA VAL A 597 -22.39 7.09 2.96
C VAL A 597 -22.66 5.80 3.72
N TYR A 598 -22.49 5.80 5.05
CA TYR A 598 -22.81 4.63 5.86
C TYR A 598 -24.30 4.26 5.83
N ALA A 599 -25.20 5.25 5.81
CA ALA A 599 -26.63 5.02 5.67
C ALA A 599 -26.98 4.37 4.32
N SER A 600 -26.29 4.78 3.25
CA SER A 600 -26.54 4.30 1.89
C SER A 600 -26.37 2.79 1.71
N VAL A 601 -25.61 2.12 2.58
CA VAL A 601 -25.49 0.65 2.61
C VAL A 601 -26.87 -0.02 2.80
N PHE A 602 -27.77 0.65 3.52
CA PHE A 602 -29.03 0.09 3.97
C PHE A 602 -30.25 0.66 3.25
N TYR A 603 -30.04 1.40 2.16
CA TYR A 603 -31.14 1.89 1.32
C TYR A 603 -31.82 0.75 0.55
N ARG A 604 -33.05 1.00 0.09
CA ARG A 604 -33.86 0.01 -0.65
C ARG A 604 -33.14 -0.56 -1.86
N ASP A 605 -32.50 0.30 -2.67
CA ASP A 605 -31.78 -0.13 -3.87
C ASP A 605 -30.61 -1.06 -3.51
N SER A 606 -29.86 -0.74 -2.45
CA SER A 606 -28.73 -1.54 -1.96
C SER A 606 -29.20 -2.87 -1.35
N LYS A 607 -30.28 -2.88 -0.58
CA LYS A 607 -30.89 -4.11 -0.02
C LYS A 607 -31.44 -5.04 -1.11
N ALA A 608 -32.17 -4.49 -2.08
CA ALA A 608 -32.72 -5.23 -3.21
C ALA A 608 -31.60 -5.89 -4.02
N TYR A 609 -30.53 -5.14 -4.22
CA TYR A 609 -29.33 -5.62 -4.88
C TYR A 609 -28.64 -6.79 -4.13
N MET A 610 -28.41 -6.65 -2.83
CA MET A 610 -27.80 -7.72 -2.04
C MET A 610 -28.63 -9.01 -2.06
N THR A 611 -29.95 -8.87 -2.04
CA THR A 611 -30.90 -9.99 -2.20
C THR A 611 -30.74 -10.66 -3.57
N ALA A 612 -30.64 -9.89 -4.65
CA ALA A 612 -30.47 -10.42 -6.01
C ALA A 612 -29.14 -11.17 -6.19
N THR A 613 -28.10 -10.78 -5.46
CA THR A 613 -26.78 -11.44 -5.52
C THR A 613 -26.61 -12.60 -4.54
N SER A 614 -27.66 -12.97 -3.79
CA SER A 614 -27.61 -13.97 -2.71
C SER A 614 -26.55 -13.68 -1.62
N ASN A 615 -26.12 -12.42 -1.47
CA ASN A 615 -25.18 -12.01 -0.44
C ASN A 615 -25.93 -11.61 0.85
N VAL A 616 -25.31 -11.85 2.01
CA VAL A 616 -25.90 -11.51 3.31
C VAL A 616 -25.63 -10.04 3.64
N ILE A 617 -26.69 -9.26 3.84
CA ILE A 617 -26.62 -7.81 4.15
C ILE A 617 -25.76 -7.51 5.38
N ASP A 618 -25.84 -8.36 6.41
CA ASP A 618 -25.08 -8.22 7.66
C ASP A 618 -23.56 -8.36 7.50
N GLN A 619 -23.09 -8.92 6.37
CA GLN A 619 -21.65 -9.07 6.09
C GLN A 619 -21.07 -7.91 5.28
N GLU A 620 -21.91 -7.00 4.78
CA GLU A 620 -21.42 -5.87 4.01
C GLU A 620 -20.81 -4.81 4.92
N LYS A 621 -19.51 -4.57 4.72
CA LYS A 621 -18.78 -3.53 5.42
C LYS A 621 -18.38 -2.42 4.47
N MET A 622 -18.43 -1.20 4.97
CA MET A 622 -18.18 -0.01 4.18
C MET A 622 -16.92 0.72 4.67
N ALA A 623 -15.93 0.84 3.79
CA ALA A 623 -14.88 1.84 3.94
C ALA A 623 -15.34 3.15 3.28
N VAL A 624 -14.80 4.29 3.72
CA VAL A 624 -15.15 5.61 3.18
C VAL A 624 -13.90 6.30 2.67
N ILE A 625 -13.93 6.75 1.43
CA ILE A 625 -12.83 7.45 0.78
C ILE A 625 -13.10 8.95 0.86
N LEU A 626 -12.18 9.67 1.48
CA LEU A 626 -12.14 11.13 1.51
C LEU A 626 -11.12 11.59 0.46
N GLN A 627 -11.61 12.08 -0.66
CA GLN A 627 -10.78 12.40 -1.82
C GLN A 627 -10.93 13.86 -2.21
N GLN A 628 -9.84 14.53 -2.52
CA GLN A 628 -9.86 15.85 -3.15
C GLN A 628 -10.69 15.82 -4.46
N VAL A 629 -11.67 16.71 -4.59
CA VAL A 629 -12.37 16.91 -5.88
C VAL A 629 -11.41 17.62 -6.84
N VAL A 630 -11.28 17.07 -8.04
CA VAL A 630 -10.48 17.69 -9.12
C VAL A 630 -11.33 18.73 -9.83
N GLY A 631 -10.83 19.95 -9.90
CA GLY A 631 -11.49 21.04 -10.62
C GLY A 631 -10.83 22.39 -10.39
N ASN A 632 -11.42 23.42 -10.99
CA ASN A 632 -11.08 24.82 -10.78
C ASN A 632 -12.25 25.54 -10.10
N ASP A 633 -11.93 26.59 -9.36
CA ASP A 633 -12.91 27.45 -8.70
C ASP A 633 -13.34 28.59 -9.62
N TYR A 634 -14.64 28.66 -9.92
CA TYR A 634 -15.29 29.70 -10.72
C TYR A 634 -16.22 30.57 -9.84
N GLY A 635 -15.90 30.71 -8.55
CA GLY A 635 -16.60 31.53 -7.57
C GLY A 635 -17.75 30.77 -6.90
N THR A 636 -18.86 30.59 -7.59
CA THR A 636 -20.05 29.88 -7.03
C THR A 636 -20.12 28.41 -7.41
N ARG A 637 -19.24 28.00 -8.33
CA ARG A 637 -19.25 26.69 -8.99
C ARG A 637 -17.83 26.13 -9.03
N PHE A 638 -17.72 24.82 -8.89
CA PHE A 638 -16.43 24.13 -8.96
C PHE A 638 -16.51 22.89 -9.86
N TYR A 639 -15.67 22.81 -10.88
CA TYR A 639 -15.64 21.68 -11.82
C TYR A 639 -14.31 21.62 -12.62
N PRO A 640 -13.92 20.45 -13.16
CA PRO A 640 -12.71 20.31 -13.97
C PRO A 640 -12.91 20.71 -15.43
N THR A 641 -11.81 21.03 -16.10
CA THR A 641 -11.81 21.32 -17.55
C THR A 641 -12.36 20.13 -18.34
N MET A 642 -11.93 18.91 -18.01
CA MET A 642 -12.53 17.69 -18.56
C MET A 642 -12.59 16.57 -17.52
N SER A 643 -13.56 15.67 -17.71
CA SER A 643 -13.59 14.35 -17.11
C SER A 643 -13.76 13.28 -18.17
N GLY A 644 -13.39 12.05 -17.85
CA GLY A 644 -13.55 10.94 -18.78
C GLY A 644 -13.55 9.57 -18.14
N VAL A 645 -14.08 8.61 -18.90
CA VAL A 645 -14.04 7.19 -18.60
C VAL A 645 -13.33 6.49 -19.74
N LEU A 646 -12.22 5.82 -19.43
CA LEU A 646 -11.35 5.13 -20.37
C LEU A 646 -11.49 3.62 -20.18
N ARG A 647 -11.72 2.88 -21.26
CA ARG A 647 -11.73 1.41 -21.26
C ARG A 647 -10.64 0.91 -22.16
N SER A 648 -9.87 -0.07 -21.69
CA SER A 648 -8.85 -0.73 -22.51
C SER A 648 -9.43 -1.73 -23.52
N LEU A 649 -10.75 -1.83 -23.62
CA LEU A 649 -11.45 -2.64 -24.60
C LEU A 649 -12.55 -1.80 -25.23
N ASN A 650 -12.57 -1.77 -26.56
CA ASN A 650 -13.61 -1.16 -27.37
C ASN A 650 -14.54 -2.27 -27.87
N TYR A 651 -15.75 -2.32 -27.32
CA TYR A 651 -16.74 -3.32 -27.71
C TYR A 651 -17.39 -3.01 -29.07
N TYR A 652 -17.25 -1.81 -29.61
CA TYR A 652 -17.93 -1.39 -30.84
C TYR A 652 -16.95 -0.58 -31.68
N PRO A 653 -15.88 -1.21 -32.22
CA PRO A 653 -14.91 -0.52 -33.05
C PRO A 653 -15.56 0.01 -34.32
N ILE A 654 -15.15 1.21 -34.74
CA ILE A 654 -15.65 1.88 -35.95
C ILE A 654 -14.50 2.10 -36.92
N GLY A 655 -14.72 1.82 -38.21
CA GLY A 655 -13.71 2.07 -39.24
C GLY A 655 -12.46 1.19 -39.06
N ASP A 656 -11.31 1.82 -38.85
CA ASP A 656 -10.01 1.16 -38.68
C ASP A 656 -9.66 0.85 -37.22
N GLU A 657 -10.56 1.16 -36.27
CA GLU A 657 -10.36 0.85 -34.84
C GLU A 657 -10.35 -0.67 -34.59
N THR A 658 -9.58 -1.10 -33.61
CA THR A 658 -9.60 -2.49 -33.09
C THR A 658 -10.15 -2.55 -31.67
N ALA A 659 -10.57 -3.75 -31.23
CA ALA A 659 -11.10 -3.94 -29.89
C ALA A 659 -10.05 -3.63 -28.80
N GLU A 660 -8.77 -3.93 -29.04
CA GLU A 660 -7.67 -3.75 -28.09
C GLU A 660 -7.14 -2.32 -28.00
N GLU A 661 -7.50 -1.44 -28.93
CA GLU A 661 -7.12 -0.02 -28.92
C GLU A 661 -7.92 0.80 -27.89
N GLY A 662 -8.98 0.21 -27.32
CA GLY A 662 -9.75 0.81 -26.25
C GLY A 662 -10.58 2.02 -26.68
N ILE A 663 -11.34 2.58 -25.73
CA ILE A 663 -12.25 3.69 -26.00
C ILE A 663 -12.36 4.62 -24.79
N ALA A 664 -12.45 5.93 -25.06
CA ALA A 664 -12.68 6.95 -24.04
C ALA A 664 -13.99 7.70 -24.31
N SER A 665 -14.75 7.95 -23.24
CA SER A 665 -15.86 8.90 -23.22
C SER A 665 -15.40 10.17 -22.52
N LEU A 666 -15.48 11.32 -23.17
CA LEU A 666 -15.06 12.63 -22.65
C LEU A 666 -16.24 13.57 -22.42
N ALA A 667 -16.19 14.35 -21.35
CA ALA A 667 -17.16 15.39 -21.05
C ALA A 667 -16.53 16.60 -20.35
N LEU A 668 -17.13 17.77 -20.53
CA LEU A 668 -16.89 18.95 -19.70
C LEU A 668 -17.53 18.75 -18.32
N GLY A 669 -16.83 19.21 -17.27
CA GLY A 669 -17.35 19.23 -15.90
C GLY A 669 -17.17 17.91 -15.16
N LEU A 670 -17.94 17.72 -14.08
CA LEU A 670 -17.82 16.55 -13.20
C LEU A 670 -18.16 15.23 -13.91
N GLY A 671 -17.35 14.19 -13.65
CA GLY A 671 -17.49 12.87 -14.27
C GLY A 671 -18.81 12.15 -13.99
N LYS A 672 -19.57 12.55 -12.95
CA LYS A 672 -20.93 12.05 -12.70
C LYS A 672 -21.84 12.20 -13.92
N TYR A 673 -21.59 13.19 -14.77
CA TYR A 673 -22.33 13.40 -16.02
C TYR A 673 -22.20 12.21 -17.00
N ILE A 674 -21.01 11.60 -17.07
CA ILE A 674 -20.75 10.41 -17.91
C ILE A 674 -21.41 9.17 -17.29
N VAL A 675 -21.27 9.05 -15.97
CA VAL A 675 -21.83 7.96 -15.16
C VAL A 675 -23.35 7.87 -15.31
N ASP A 676 -24.04 9.02 -15.27
CA ASP A 676 -25.51 9.14 -15.36
C ASP A 676 -26.04 9.02 -16.81
N GLY A 677 -25.17 8.70 -17.78
CA GLY A 677 -25.55 8.48 -19.18
C GLY A 677 -25.73 9.74 -20.02
N GLY A 678 -25.08 10.85 -19.65
CA GLY A 678 -25.13 12.11 -20.40
C GLY A 678 -24.55 12.02 -21.83
N GLN A 679 -24.73 13.08 -22.62
CA GLN A 679 -24.15 13.20 -23.97
C GLN A 679 -22.64 13.49 -23.89
N THR A 680 -21.82 12.52 -24.27
CA THR A 680 -20.34 12.57 -24.22
C THR A 680 -19.70 12.43 -25.59
N LEU A 681 -18.44 12.86 -25.73
CA LEU A 681 -17.65 12.60 -26.93
C LEU A 681 -16.94 11.24 -26.85
N ARG A 682 -17.17 10.36 -27.82
CA ARG A 682 -16.49 9.06 -27.96
C ARG A 682 -15.20 9.24 -28.75
N VAL A 683 -14.07 8.77 -28.22
CA VAL A 683 -12.78 8.83 -28.92
C VAL A 683 -11.92 7.61 -28.64
N CYS A 684 -11.32 7.03 -29.69
CA CYS A 684 -10.28 6.03 -29.56
C CYS A 684 -8.92 6.74 -29.35
N PRO A 685 -8.18 6.47 -28.26
CA PRO A 685 -6.89 7.13 -28.01
C PRO A 685 -5.82 6.88 -29.08
N TYR A 686 -5.94 5.81 -29.88
CA TYR A 686 -5.03 5.52 -31.00
C TYR A 686 -5.43 6.23 -32.31
N HIS A 687 -6.70 6.62 -32.43
CA HIS A 687 -7.25 7.31 -33.60
C HIS A 687 -7.92 8.65 -33.20
N PRO A 688 -7.20 9.58 -32.54
CA PRO A 688 -7.80 10.78 -31.94
C PRO A 688 -8.38 11.77 -32.97
N ASN A 689 -8.04 11.61 -34.25
CA ASN A 689 -8.56 12.41 -35.36
C ASN A 689 -9.85 11.85 -35.98
N GLN A 690 -10.29 10.64 -35.59
CA GLN A 690 -11.46 9.96 -36.16
C GLN A 690 -12.66 10.04 -35.21
N VAL A 691 -13.13 11.25 -34.91
CA VAL A 691 -14.27 11.48 -34.01
C VAL A 691 -15.58 11.52 -34.81
N LEU A 692 -16.40 10.47 -34.69
CA LEU A 692 -17.66 10.33 -35.44
C LEU A 692 -18.63 11.49 -35.18
N GLN A 693 -18.80 11.89 -33.92
CA GLN A 693 -19.76 12.95 -33.56
C GLN A 693 -19.42 14.30 -34.19
N THR A 694 -18.16 14.53 -34.57
CA THR A 694 -17.72 15.78 -35.21
C THR A 694 -17.42 15.63 -36.69
N SER A 695 -17.76 14.48 -37.30
CA SER A 695 -17.51 14.21 -38.73
C SER A 695 -18.34 15.08 -39.67
N GLU A 696 -19.57 15.41 -39.27
CA GLU A 696 -20.51 16.25 -40.01
C GLU A 696 -21.06 17.35 -39.10
N VAL A 697 -21.32 18.53 -39.66
CA VAL A 697 -21.81 19.70 -38.90
C VAL A 697 -23.15 19.39 -38.22
N ASP A 698 -24.08 18.76 -38.93
CA ASP A 698 -25.40 18.40 -38.38
C ASP A 698 -25.32 17.35 -37.26
N LYS A 699 -24.35 16.42 -37.33
CA LYS A 699 -24.07 15.47 -36.25
C LYS A 699 -23.48 16.20 -35.05
N ALA A 700 -22.47 17.05 -35.25
CA ALA A 700 -21.83 17.81 -34.19
C ALA A 700 -22.83 18.68 -33.41
N LEU A 701 -23.78 19.31 -34.10
CA LEU A 701 -24.80 20.15 -33.46
C LEU A 701 -25.82 19.38 -32.61
N ARG A 702 -26.03 18.09 -32.91
CA ARG A 702 -27.00 17.20 -32.24
C ARG A 702 -26.36 16.34 -31.14
N GLU A 703 -25.14 15.86 -31.37
CA GLU A 703 -24.50 14.82 -30.56
C GLU A 703 -23.45 15.36 -29.58
N THR A 704 -23.04 16.63 -29.70
CA THR A 704 -22.13 17.25 -28.72
C THR A 704 -22.85 17.72 -27.47
N GLN A 705 -22.12 17.69 -26.35
CA GLN A 705 -22.61 18.05 -25.03
C GLN A 705 -23.27 19.44 -24.99
N THR A 706 -24.48 19.52 -24.43
CA THR A 706 -25.24 20.78 -24.26
C THR A 706 -25.35 21.24 -22.81
N GLN A 707 -25.10 20.34 -21.87
CA GLN A 707 -25.20 20.56 -20.42
C GLN A 707 -24.04 19.88 -19.70
N PHE A 708 -23.68 20.36 -18.52
CA PHE A 708 -22.62 19.78 -17.70
C PHE A 708 -22.94 19.86 -16.21
N TYR A 709 -22.20 19.10 -15.40
CA TYR A 709 -22.34 19.10 -13.95
C TYR A 709 -21.20 19.87 -13.27
N ALA A 710 -21.57 20.70 -12.30
CA ALA A 710 -20.66 21.43 -11.43
C ALA A 710 -21.08 21.29 -9.96
N LEU A 711 -20.11 21.38 -9.05
CA LEU A 711 -20.37 21.39 -7.62
C LEU A 711 -20.82 22.80 -7.19
N ASP A 712 -21.90 22.87 -6.41
CA ASP A 712 -22.34 24.10 -5.75
C ASP A 712 -21.41 24.46 -4.58
N MET A 713 -20.80 25.64 -4.64
CA MET A 713 -19.92 26.14 -3.58
C MET A 713 -20.65 26.95 -2.50
N GLN A 714 -21.91 27.33 -2.72
CA GLN A 714 -22.71 28.17 -1.81
C GLN A 714 -23.58 27.35 -0.86
N HIS A 715 -23.95 26.14 -1.24
CA HIS A 715 -24.82 25.28 -0.43
C HIS A 715 -24.05 24.70 0.77
N VAL A 716 -24.18 25.37 1.92
CA VAL A 716 -23.55 25.01 3.20
C VAL A 716 -24.64 24.66 4.21
N GLY A 717 -24.71 23.39 4.62
CA GLY A 717 -25.76 22.90 5.51
C GLY A 717 -25.59 21.44 5.92
N GLU A 718 -26.45 21.01 6.85
CA GLU A 718 -26.57 19.61 7.30
C GLU A 718 -27.73 18.86 6.62
N ASP A 719 -28.41 19.50 5.66
CA ASP A 719 -29.60 19.00 4.97
C ASP A 719 -29.26 17.99 3.86
N PHE A 720 -28.40 17.03 4.20
CA PHE A 720 -28.09 15.89 3.35
C PHE A 720 -29.35 15.10 3.03
N LYS A 721 -29.48 14.72 1.76
CA LYS A 721 -30.60 13.93 1.25
C LYS A 721 -30.16 12.53 0.86
N VAL A 722 -31.13 11.64 0.70
CA VAL A 722 -30.92 10.30 0.13
C VAL A 722 -30.34 10.40 -1.28
N ASP A 723 -30.79 11.40 -2.06
CA ASP A 723 -30.20 11.75 -3.35
C ASP A 723 -28.81 12.37 -3.16
N ASP A 724 -27.81 11.72 -3.77
CA ASP A 724 -26.41 12.09 -3.66
C ASP A 724 -26.00 13.22 -4.61
N GLY A 725 -26.90 13.62 -5.54
CA GLY A 725 -26.76 14.78 -6.41
C GLY A 725 -27.28 16.10 -5.82
N PHE A 726 -27.66 16.13 -4.52
CA PHE A 726 -28.38 17.27 -3.94
C PHE A 726 -27.67 18.64 -4.05
N ASN A 727 -26.34 18.64 -4.19
CA ASN A 727 -25.51 19.82 -4.33
C ASN A 727 -24.73 19.88 -5.67
N ILE A 728 -25.18 19.12 -6.66
CA ILE A 728 -24.64 19.14 -8.02
C ILE A 728 -25.59 19.97 -8.89
N GLN A 729 -25.05 21.02 -9.50
CA GLN A 729 -25.79 21.89 -10.41
C GLN A 729 -25.70 21.36 -11.84
N LYS A 730 -26.85 21.29 -12.52
CA LYS A 730 -26.93 21.02 -13.97
C LYS A 730 -26.95 22.33 -14.73
N LEU A 731 -25.85 22.64 -15.40
CA LEU A 731 -25.61 23.92 -16.10
C LEU A 731 -25.59 23.73 -17.61
N ARG A 732 -25.76 24.82 -18.37
CA ARG A 732 -25.67 24.82 -19.83
C ARG A 732 -24.27 25.25 -20.27
N ILE A 733 -23.81 24.82 -21.45
CA ILE A 733 -22.48 25.22 -21.98
C ILE A 733 -22.30 26.75 -22.03
N LYS A 734 -23.37 27.52 -22.20
CA LYS A 734 -23.30 28.99 -22.18
C LYS A 734 -22.75 29.53 -20.85
N ASP A 735 -23.10 28.89 -19.74
CA ASP A 735 -22.63 29.28 -18.41
C ASP A 735 -21.09 29.11 -18.30
N ALA A 736 -20.54 28.05 -18.90
CA ALA A 736 -19.10 27.79 -18.95
C ALA A 736 -18.30 28.79 -19.81
N VAL A 737 -18.97 29.54 -20.70
CA VAL A 737 -18.34 30.63 -21.47
C VAL A 737 -17.99 31.79 -20.54
N GLU A 738 -18.88 32.12 -19.59
CA GLU A 738 -18.68 33.18 -18.60
C GLU A 738 -17.53 32.83 -17.65
N ASP A 739 -17.40 31.54 -17.33
CA ASP A 739 -16.34 30.96 -16.50
C ASP A 739 -14.97 30.87 -17.22
N GLN A 740 -14.90 31.19 -18.51
CA GLN A 740 -13.71 31.05 -19.37
C GLN A 740 -13.09 29.63 -19.36
N SER A 741 -13.89 28.61 -19.03
CA SER A 741 -13.41 27.24 -18.83
C SER A 741 -13.31 26.44 -20.13
N LEU A 742 -13.82 26.96 -21.25
CA LEU A 742 -13.92 26.26 -22.53
C LEU A 742 -12.65 26.34 -23.39
N ASN A 743 -11.64 27.09 -22.94
CA ASN A 743 -10.36 27.21 -23.65
C ASN A 743 -9.74 25.82 -23.85
N PHE A 744 -9.29 25.53 -25.07
CA PHE A 744 -8.69 24.27 -25.52
C PHE A 744 -9.63 23.05 -25.66
N ILE A 745 -10.90 23.13 -25.27
CA ILE A 745 -11.82 21.99 -25.33
C ILE A 745 -13.05 22.22 -26.22
N ALA A 746 -13.29 23.45 -26.67
CA ALA A 746 -14.45 23.80 -27.49
C ALA A 746 -14.06 24.36 -28.87
N SER A 747 -14.92 24.07 -29.86
CA SER A 747 -14.95 24.71 -31.17
C SER A 747 -16.19 25.60 -31.29
N THR A 748 -16.20 26.52 -32.26
CA THR A 748 -17.30 27.45 -32.49
C THR A 748 -17.94 27.20 -33.86
N PHE A 749 -19.24 26.98 -33.87
CA PHE A 749 -20.05 26.89 -35.08
C PHE A 749 -20.43 28.27 -35.58
N ASP A 750 -20.07 28.56 -36.83
CA ASP A 750 -20.48 29.75 -37.56
C ASP A 750 -21.74 29.43 -38.40
N PRO A 751 -22.91 30.03 -38.08
CA PRO A 751 -24.15 29.79 -38.82
C PRO A 751 -24.16 30.39 -40.23
N TYR A 752 -23.30 31.37 -40.54
CA TYR A 752 -23.25 32.01 -41.85
C TYR A 752 -22.52 31.14 -42.87
N ASP A 753 -21.34 30.66 -42.50
CA ASP A 753 -20.49 29.83 -43.37
C ASP A 753 -20.80 28.32 -43.24
N GLN A 754 -21.60 27.93 -42.24
CA GLN A 754 -21.88 26.53 -41.88
C GLN A 754 -20.61 25.71 -41.60
N VAL A 755 -19.60 26.34 -41.00
CA VAL A 755 -18.32 25.73 -40.65
C VAL A 755 -18.13 25.71 -39.13
N ILE A 756 -17.43 24.69 -38.64
CA ILE A 756 -16.96 24.61 -37.26
C ILE A 756 -15.49 25.04 -37.23
N ASN A 757 -15.20 26.13 -36.54
CA ASN A 757 -13.85 26.64 -36.35
C ASN A 757 -13.32 26.20 -34.98
N ASP A 758 -12.14 25.59 -34.95
CA ASP A 758 -11.53 25.16 -33.70
C ASP A 758 -11.12 26.36 -32.84
N GLY A 759 -11.59 26.35 -31.59
CA GLY A 759 -11.42 27.45 -30.65
C GLY A 759 -12.71 28.17 -30.27
N VAL A 760 -12.57 29.05 -29.28
CA VAL A 760 -13.69 29.81 -28.69
C VAL A 760 -13.64 31.23 -29.27
N TYR A 761 -14.58 31.57 -30.15
CA TYR A 761 -14.74 32.90 -30.73
C TYR A 761 -15.91 33.65 -30.07
N GLU A 762 -16.03 34.98 -30.24
CA GLU A 762 -17.11 35.75 -29.59
C GLU A 762 -18.50 35.35 -30.11
N GLU A 763 -18.70 35.36 -31.42
CA GLU A 763 -19.97 34.97 -32.06
C GLU A 763 -20.05 33.45 -32.32
N GLY A 764 -21.25 32.93 -32.56
CA GLY A 764 -21.48 31.51 -32.89
C GLY A 764 -21.68 30.56 -31.70
N ARG A 765 -22.27 29.39 -31.96
CA ARG A 765 -22.58 28.38 -30.94
C ARG A 765 -21.32 27.61 -30.54
N LYS A 766 -21.08 27.43 -29.25
CA LYS A 766 -19.95 26.65 -28.74
C LYS A 766 -20.29 25.16 -28.70
N LEU A 767 -19.39 24.34 -29.20
CA LEU A 767 -19.49 22.88 -29.28
C LEU A 767 -18.30 22.28 -28.53
N ILE A 768 -18.56 21.31 -27.67
CA ILE A 768 -17.51 20.60 -26.91
C ILE A 768 -16.95 19.48 -27.80
N THR A 769 -15.84 19.79 -28.49
CA THR A 769 -15.23 18.92 -29.51
C THR A 769 -13.91 18.32 -29.05
N PHE A 770 -13.27 18.89 -28.03
CA PHE A 770 -11.92 18.53 -27.58
C PHE A 770 -10.84 18.59 -28.68
N ALA A 771 -11.09 19.31 -29.79
CA ALA A 771 -10.20 19.32 -30.95
C ALA A 771 -8.76 19.75 -30.60
N SER A 772 -8.58 20.73 -29.72
CA SER A 772 -7.23 21.20 -29.36
C SER A 772 -6.40 20.19 -28.57
N VAL A 773 -7.04 19.34 -27.77
CA VAL A 773 -6.34 18.31 -26.96
C VAL A 773 -6.23 16.97 -27.69
N LEU A 774 -7.11 16.69 -28.66
CA LEU A 774 -7.09 15.47 -29.45
C LEU A 774 -6.22 15.59 -30.71
N GLN A 775 -6.30 16.73 -31.40
CA GLN A 775 -5.75 16.88 -32.76
C GLN A 775 -4.56 17.84 -32.81
N HIS A 776 -4.62 18.94 -32.04
CA HIS A 776 -3.62 20.02 -32.09
C HIS A 776 -2.48 19.89 -31.07
N GLY A 777 -2.49 18.83 -30.25
CA GLY A 777 -1.39 18.51 -29.33
C GLY A 777 -1.12 19.57 -28.25
N VAL A 778 -2.14 20.31 -27.80
CA VAL A 778 -1.98 21.30 -26.71
C VAL A 778 -1.47 20.63 -25.43
N VAL A 779 -1.99 19.42 -25.15
CA VAL A 779 -1.53 18.51 -24.11
C VAL A 779 -1.48 17.09 -24.68
N PRO A 780 -0.59 16.20 -24.20
CA PRO A 780 -0.46 14.83 -24.70
C PRO A 780 -1.56 13.91 -24.15
N LEU A 781 -2.83 14.30 -24.32
CA LEU A 781 -3.97 13.55 -23.79
C LEU A 781 -4.05 12.14 -24.39
N PRO A 782 -4.02 11.94 -25.73
CA PRO A 782 -4.07 10.59 -26.31
C PRO A 782 -2.97 9.68 -25.77
N GLU A 783 -1.74 10.17 -25.65
CA GLU A 783 -0.59 9.40 -25.15
C GLU A 783 -0.75 9.03 -23.67
N ILE A 784 -1.25 9.95 -22.84
CA ILE A 784 -1.54 9.66 -21.43
C ILE A 784 -2.64 8.59 -21.29
N LEU A 785 -3.68 8.64 -22.13
CA LEU A 785 -4.73 7.62 -22.14
C LEU A 785 -4.17 6.25 -22.56
N GLN A 786 -3.36 6.19 -23.62
CA GLN A 786 -2.70 4.96 -24.06
C GLN A 786 -1.80 4.37 -22.95
N MET A 787 -0.98 5.19 -22.29
CA MET A 787 -0.15 4.75 -21.16
C MET A 787 -1.00 4.24 -19.99
N SER A 788 -2.08 4.96 -19.65
CA SER A 788 -2.98 4.57 -18.57
C SER A 788 -3.62 3.21 -18.83
N MET A 789 -4.10 2.94 -20.05
CA MET A 789 -4.63 1.63 -20.44
C MET A 789 -3.57 0.54 -20.40
N LYS A 790 -2.40 0.79 -21.00
CA LYS A 790 -1.32 -0.20 -21.13
C LYS A 790 -0.77 -0.62 -19.77
N TYR A 791 -0.44 0.33 -18.92
CA TYR A 791 0.12 0.04 -17.60
C TYR A 791 -0.95 -0.44 -16.63
N GLY A 792 -2.17 0.11 -16.70
CA GLY A 792 -3.31 -0.35 -15.91
C GLY A 792 -3.67 -1.82 -16.21
N SER A 793 -3.89 -2.16 -17.48
CA SER A 793 -4.21 -3.53 -17.90
C SER A 793 -3.04 -4.50 -17.70
N GLY A 794 -1.80 -4.07 -17.98
CA GLY A 794 -0.60 -4.87 -17.77
C GLY A 794 -0.37 -5.23 -16.29
N ALA A 795 -0.63 -4.30 -15.38
CA ALA A 795 -0.51 -4.52 -13.95
C ALA A 795 -1.68 -5.36 -13.39
N MET A 796 -2.91 -5.14 -13.86
CA MET A 796 -4.10 -5.93 -13.49
C MET A 796 -4.16 -7.31 -14.16
N ARG A 797 -3.37 -7.51 -15.23
CA ARG A 797 -3.40 -8.71 -16.11
C ARG A 797 -4.77 -9.00 -16.71
N ARG A 798 -5.60 -7.95 -16.87
CA ARG A 798 -6.97 -7.99 -17.41
C ARG A 798 -7.28 -6.65 -18.08
N PRO A 799 -8.27 -6.57 -18.98
CA PRO A 799 -8.77 -5.28 -19.45
C PRO A 799 -9.29 -4.45 -18.27
N VAL A 800 -9.18 -3.13 -18.37
CA VAL A 800 -9.50 -2.20 -17.28
C VAL A 800 -10.37 -1.06 -17.75
N GLU A 801 -11.21 -0.57 -16.85
CA GLU A 801 -11.84 0.74 -16.93
C GLU A 801 -11.16 1.70 -15.96
N ILE A 802 -10.92 2.93 -16.37
CA ILE A 802 -10.25 3.97 -15.62
C ILE A 802 -11.08 5.25 -15.69
N GLU A 803 -11.47 5.78 -14.54
CA GLU A 803 -12.05 7.13 -14.43
C GLU A 803 -10.94 8.15 -14.26
N PHE A 804 -11.05 9.29 -14.93
CA PHE A 804 -10.06 10.36 -14.83
C PHE A 804 -10.68 11.76 -14.91
N ALA A 805 -9.92 12.76 -14.47
CA ALA A 805 -10.20 14.18 -14.68
C ALA A 805 -8.90 14.92 -15.03
N CYS A 806 -8.98 15.96 -15.86
CA CYS A 806 -7.84 16.85 -16.14
C CYS A 806 -8.25 18.31 -16.00
N ASN A 807 -7.34 19.09 -15.42
CA ASN A 807 -7.36 20.54 -15.44
C ASN A 807 -6.30 21.01 -16.44
N ILE A 808 -6.70 21.85 -17.40
CA ILE A 808 -5.79 22.46 -18.37
C ILE A 808 -5.61 23.92 -18.01
N HIS A 809 -4.35 24.32 -17.87
CA HIS A 809 -3.97 25.68 -17.49
C HIS A 809 -3.72 26.56 -18.72
N ALA A 810 -3.78 27.88 -18.54
CA ALA A 810 -3.59 28.84 -19.63
C ALA A 810 -2.19 28.76 -20.28
N ASP A 811 -1.19 28.26 -19.55
CA ASP A 811 0.19 28.05 -20.01
C ASP A 811 0.39 26.73 -20.78
N ARG A 812 -0.71 26.01 -21.08
CA ARG A 812 -0.72 24.71 -21.77
C ARG A 812 -0.08 23.57 -20.99
N THR A 813 -0.06 23.68 -19.66
CA THR A 813 0.18 22.54 -18.77
C THR A 813 -1.13 21.84 -18.41
N CYS A 814 -1.12 20.52 -18.18
CA CYS A 814 -2.27 19.79 -17.60
C CYS A 814 -1.86 18.98 -16.37
N ASP A 815 -2.75 19.02 -15.38
CA ASP A 815 -2.77 18.07 -14.28
C ASP A 815 -3.79 16.97 -14.57
N PHE A 816 -3.31 15.75 -14.82
CA PHE A 816 -4.13 14.59 -15.16
C PHE A 816 -4.26 13.67 -13.95
N TYR A 817 -5.50 13.46 -13.48
CA TYR A 817 -5.80 12.71 -12.29
C TYR A 817 -6.50 11.40 -12.61
N LEU A 818 -5.92 10.29 -12.17
CA LEU A 818 -6.57 8.98 -12.18
C LEU A 818 -7.45 8.86 -10.92
N LEU A 819 -8.76 8.72 -11.12
CA LEU A 819 -9.77 8.78 -10.06
C LEU A 819 -10.23 7.40 -9.59
N GLN A 820 -10.21 6.40 -10.47
CA GLN A 820 -10.55 5.02 -10.15
C GLN A 820 -10.04 4.08 -11.23
N ILE A 821 -9.77 2.82 -10.87
CA ILE A 821 -9.51 1.72 -11.81
C ILE A 821 -10.38 0.52 -11.43
N ARG A 822 -10.93 -0.17 -12.44
CA ARG A 822 -11.73 -1.38 -12.28
C ARG A 822 -11.31 -2.42 -13.31
N PRO A 823 -11.25 -3.71 -12.97
CA PRO A 823 -11.11 -4.75 -13.98
C PRO A 823 -12.43 -4.91 -14.75
N ILE A 824 -12.34 -5.10 -16.06
CA ILE A 824 -13.47 -5.50 -16.89
C ILE A 824 -13.56 -7.03 -16.84
N VAL A 825 -14.74 -7.56 -16.49
CA VAL A 825 -14.96 -9.01 -16.43
C VAL A 825 -15.11 -9.55 -17.85
N ASP A 826 -14.18 -10.40 -18.25
CA ASP A 826 -14.23 -11.18 -19.49
C ASP A 826 -14.87 -12.54 -19.17
N ALA A 827 -16.12 -12.73 -19.58
CA ALA A 827 -16.84 -13.99 -19.37
C ALA A 827 -16.27 -15.06 -20.32
N LYS A 828 -15.30 -15.84 -19.83
CA LYS A 828 -14.74 -16.98 -20.56
C LYS A 828 -15.54 -18.25 -20.26
N GLU A 829 -16.75 -18.35 -20.77
CA GLU A 829 -17.32 -19.67 -21.07
C GLU A 829 -16.86 -20.09 -22.47
N MET A 830 -16.66 -21.39 -22.74
CA MET A 830 -16.39 -21.83 -24.11
C MET A 830 -17.73 -22.03 -24.81
N LEU A 831 -17.95 -21.31 -25.91
CA LEU A 831 -19.03 -21.61 -26.85
C LEU A 831 -18.39 -22.44 -27.97
N ASP A 832 -18.80 -23.70 -28.09
CA ASP A 832 -18.37 -24.59 -29.18
C ASP A 832 -19.29 -24.51 -30.41
N GLU A 833 -20.37 -23.73 -30.36
CA GLU A 833 -21.34 -23.55 -31.44
C GLU A 833 -21.13 -22.26 -32.23
N ASP A 834 -21.35 -22.30 -33.55
CA ASP A 834 -21.25 -21.13 -34.42
C ASP A 834 -22.61 -20.41 -34.52
N VAL A 835 -22.79 -19.34 -33.75
CA VAL A 835 -24.06 -18.57 -33.66
C VAL A 835 -24.45 -17.96 -35.01
N GLU A 836 -23.46 -17.63 -35.84
CA GLU A 836 -23.66 -17.06 -37.18
C GLU A 836 -24.29 -18.07 -38.16
N ALA A 837 -24.05 -19.37 -37.96
CA ALA A 837 -24.54 -20.42 -38.85
C ALA A 837 -26.03 -20.75 -38.66
N ILE A 838 -26.70 -20.18 -37.66
CA ILE A 838 -28.09 -20.50 -37.32
C ILE A 838 -29.07 -19.77 -38.26
N PRO A 839 -30.06 -20.45 -38.86
CA PRO A 839 -31.04 -19.80 -39.74
C PRO A 839 -31.91 -18.76 -39.01
N ASP A 840 -32.13 -17.60 -39.62
CA ASP A 840 -33.00 -16.54 -39.06
C ASP A 840 -34.45 -17.01 -38.83
N SER A 841 -34.94 -17.97 -39.61
CA SER A 841 -36.27 -18.56 -39.43
C SER A 841 -36.47 -19.31 -38.11
N GLU A 842 -35.38 -19.66 -37.42
CA GLU A 842 -35.41 -20.33 -36.11
C GLU A 842 -35.24 -19.32 -34.95
N CYS A 843 -34.91 -18.06 -35.26
CA CYS A 843 -34.60 -17.04 -34.28
C CYS A 843 -35.83 -16.18 -33.96
N LEU A 844 -36.09 -15.95 -32.68
CA LEU A 844 -37.00 -14.91 -32.19
C LEU A 844 -36.38 -13.52 -32.39
N LEU A 845 -35.07 -13.42 -32.13
CA LEU A 845 -34.28 -12.22 -32.39
C LEU A 845 -32.81 -12.57 -32.64
N ARG A 846 -32.16 -11.75 -33.46
CA ARG A 846 -30.73 -11.82 -33.79
C ARG A 846 -30.10 -10.44 -33.65
N SER A 847 -28.88 -10.41 -33.13
CA SER A 847 -28.05 -9.22 -33.00
C SER A 847 -26.65 -9.52 -33.52
N HIS A 848 -26.15 -8.68 -34.43
CA HIS A 848 -24.73 -8.64 -34.84
C HIS A 848 -23.91 -7.70 -33.94
N ASN A 849 -24.53 -7.26 -32.85
CA ASN A 849 -23.91 -6.42 -31.85
C ASN A 849 -24.34 -6.89 -30.45
N SER A 850 -23.82 -8.07 -30.12
CA SER A 850 -24.14 -8.83 -28.92
C SER A 850 -22.97 -8.83 -27.95
N LEU A 851 -23.31 -8.67 -26.68
CA LEU A 851 -22.39 -8.76 -25.56
C LEU A 851 -22.87 -9.80 -24.57
N GLY A 852 -21.89 -10.37 -23.87
CA GLY A 852 -22.08 -11.59 -23.10
C GLY A 852 -21.50 -12.77 -23.85
N HIS A 853 -21.24 -13.84 -23.12
CA HIS A 853 -20.66 -15.04 -23.70
C HIS A 853 -21.21 -16.25 -22.95
N GLY A 854 -21.82 -17.20 -23.66
CA GLY A 854 -22.44 -18.38 -23.04
C GLY A 854 -23.76 -18.80 -23.67
N ILE A 855 -24.35 -19.87 -23.11
CA ILE A 855 -25.63 -20.43 -23.52
C ILE A 855 -26.59 -20.43 -22.33
N SER A 856 -27.84 -19.98 -22.52
CA SER A 856 -28.91 -20.03 -21.50
C SER A 856 -30.12 -20.78 -22.06
N GLU A 857 -30.62 -21.78 -21.33
CA GLU A 857 -31.78 -22.61 -21.72
C GLU A 857 -32.83 -22.68 -20.60
N ASP A 858 -32.86 -21.68 -19.71
CA ASP A 858 -33.69 -21.62 -18.49
C ASP A 858 -34.81 -20.57 -18.56
N VAL A 859 -34.90 -19.80 -19.65
CA VAL A 859 -35.80 -18.65 -19.77
C VAL A 859 -36.99 -18.96 -20.66
N VAL A 860 -38.22 -18.82 -20.16
CA VAL A 860 -39.47 -19.03 -20.94
C VAL A 860 -40.26 -17.73 -21.18
N ASP A 861 -39.88 -16.65 -20.52
CA ASP A 861 -40.65 -15.42 -20.44
C ASP A 861 -39.97 -14.28 -21.23
N VAL A 862 -40.76 -13.53 -22.00
CA VAL A 862 -40.32 -12.33 -22.73
C VAL A 862 -41.17 -11.14 -22.32
N VAL A 863 -40.50 -10.06 -21.89
CA VAL A 863 -41.10 -8.78 -21.54
C VAL A 863 -40.62 -7.75 -22.54
N TYR A 864 -41.54 -7.08 -23.23
CA TYR A 864 -41.17 -6.07 -24.22
C TYR A 864 -42.02 -4.81 -24.12
N VAL A 865 -41.39 -3.68 -24.46
CA VAL A 865 -42.06 -2.39 -24.61
C VAL A 865 -42.83 -2.40 -25.92
N LYS A 866 -44.10 -2.00 -25.89
CA LYS A 866 -44.92 -1.83 -27.08
C LYS A 866 -44.45 -0.58 -27.83
N TYR A 867 -44.01 -0.76 -29.07
CA TYR A 867 -43.61 0.32 -29.97
C TYR A 867 -44.19 0.13 -31.37
N ASP A 868 -44.41 1.25 -32.04
CA ASP A 868 -44.83 1.40 -33.43
C ASP A 868 -44.19 2.66 -34.03
N ASP A 869 -44.60 3.05 -35.24
CA ASP A 869 -44.09 4.26 -35.91
C ASP A 869 -44.41 5.57 -35.16
N HIS A 870 -45.30 5.56 -34.16
CA HIS A 870 -45.71 6.71 -33.35
C HIS A 870 -45.13 6.66 -31.93
N PHE A 871 -44.12 5.82 -31.67
CA PHE A 871 -43.46 5.72 -30.38
C PHE A 871 -43.00 7.10 -29.87
N SER A 872 -43.23 7.38 -28.58
CA SER A 872 -42.85 8.63 -27.93
C SER A 872 -42.05 8.38 -26.66
N ALA A 873 -40.81 8.88 -26.66
CA ALA A 873 -39.89 8.83 -25.51
C ALA A 873 -40.37 9.61 -24.27
N MET A 874 -41.40 10.47 -24.41
CA MET A 874 -42.02 11.16 -23.27
C MET A 874 -42.65 10.18 -22.26
N ASN A 875 -43.04 8.99 -22.71
CA ASN A 875 -43.70 7.99 -21.87
C ASN A 875 -42.72 7.04 -21.17
N ASN A 876 -41.41 7.18 -21.39
CA ASN A 876 -40.39 6.27 -20.85
C ASN A 876 -40.39 6.20 -19.31
N TYR A 877 -40.84 7.23 -18.60
CA TYR A 877 -41.03 7.18 -17.15
C TYR A 877 -42.04 6.10 -16.72
N TYR A 878 -43.20 6.03 -17.38
CA TYR A 878 -44.22 5.03 -17.05
C TYR A 878 -43.77 3.61 -17.42
N VAL A 879 -42.98 3.50 -18.49
CA VAL A 879 -42.37 2.22 -18.88
C VAL A 879 -41.42 1.70 -17.79
N ALA A 880 -40.62 2.59 -17.18
CA ALA A 880 -39.72 2.21 -16.10
C ALA A 880 -40.48 1.65 -14.87
N ASP A 881 -41.58 2.30 -14.47
CA ASP A 881 -42.43 1.86 -13.35
C ASP A 881 -43.07 0.49 -13.61
N ASP A 882 -43.61 0.28 -14.82
CA ASP A 882 -44.21 -0.99 -15.23
C ASP A 882 -43.18 -2.13 -15.19
N ILE A 883 -41.97 -1.88 -15.69
CA ILE A 883 -40.88 -2.87 -15.72
C ILE A 883 -40.40 -3.20 -14.32
N GLU A 884 -40.22 -2.20 -13.44
CA GLU A 884 -39.83 -2.44 -12.05
C GLU A 884 -40.83 -3.36 -11.34
N ARG A 885 -42.13 -3.12 -11.55
CA ARG A 885 -43.20 -3.96 -10.98
C ARG A 885 -43.10 -5.40 -11.47
N ILE A 886 -42.90 -5.60 -12.77
CA ILE A 886 -42.76 -6.93 -13.38
C ILE A 886 -41.50 -7.62 -12.84
N ASN A 887 -40.36 -6.92 -12.81
CA ASN A 887 -39.08 -7.47 -12.34
C ASN A 887 -39.17 -7.97 -10.89
N ARG A 888 -39.84 -7.22 -9.99
CA ARG A 888 -40.05 -7.65 -8.59
C ARG A 888 -40.80 -8.98 -8.49
N LYS A 889 -41.78 -9.21 -9.36
CA LYS A 889 -42.52 -10.49 -9.43
C LYS A 889 -41.60 -11.63 -9.84
N PHE A 890 -40.79 -11.43 -10.88
CA PHE A 890 -39.81 -12.42 -11.35
C PHE A 890 -38.77 -12.78 -10.27
N LEU A 891 -38.23 -11.77 -9.57
CA LEU A 891 -37.32 -11.99 -8.44
C LEU A 891 -37.98 -12.80 -7.31
N SER A 892 -39.24 -12.49 -6.96
CA SER A 892 -39.97 -13.23 -5.91
C SER A 892 -40.28 -14.68 -6.28
N GLU A 893 -40.42 -14.97 -7.58
CA GLU A 893 -40.66 -16.32 -8.11
C GLU A 893 -39.36 -17.08 -8.41
N GLY A 894 -38.18 -16.44 -8.32
CA GLY A 894 -36.89 -17.02 -8.70
C GLY A 894 -36.79 -17.36 -10.19
N LYS A 895 -37.40 -16.53 -11.05
CA LYS A 895 -37.42 -16.72 -12.52
C LYS A 895 -36.73 -15.57 -13.24
N ASN A 896 -36.27 -15.84 -14.46
CA ASN A 896 -35.64 -14.87 -15.34
C ASN A 896 -36.46 -14.61 -16.61
N TYR A 897 -36.19 -13.51 -17.31
CA TYR A 897 -36.89 -13.15 -18.55
C TYR A 897 -35.97 -12.46 -19.59
N VAL A 898 -36.40 -12.40 -20.85
CA VAL A 898 -35.78 -11.56 -21.89
C VAL A 898 -36.47 -10.20 -21.92
N LEU A 899 -35.72 -9.10 -21.85
CA LEU A 899 -36.22 -7.73 -21.88
C LEU A 899 -35.94 -7.07 -23.24
N ILE A 900 -36.95 -6.50 -23.89
CA ILE A 900 -36.80 -5.84 -25.20
C ILE A 900 -37.42 -4.44 -25.18
N GLY A 901 -36.72 -3.41 -25.64
CA GLY A 901 -37.31 -2.07 -25.72
C GLY A 901 -36.51 -1.07 -26.55
N PRO A 902 -37.15 0.04 -26.99
CA PRO A 902 -36.50 1.04 -27.83
C PRO A 902 -35.66 2.05 -27.03
N GLY A 903 -34.51 2.44 -27.60
CA GLY A 903 -33.55 3.38 -27.00
C GLY A 903 -32.71 2.80 -25.86
N ARG A 904 -32.09 3.69 -25.05
CA ARG A 904 -31.18 3.28 -23.98
C ARG A 904 -31.90 2.67 -22.77
N TRP A 905 -31.31 1.66 -22.13
CA TRP A 905 -31.67 1.27 -20.77
C TRP A 905 -30.77 1.97 -19.75
N GLY A 906 -31.36 2.59 -18.74
CA GLY A 906 -30.62 3.18 -17.61
C GLY A 906 -30.11 4.61 -17.81
N SER A 907 -30.67 5.34 -18.77
CA SER A 907 -30.40 6.78 -18.94
C SER A 907 -31.19 7.62 -17.94
N SER A 908 -30.55 8.60 -17.28
CA SER A 908 -31.25 9.60 -16.46
C SER A 908 -32.10 10.56 -17.30
N ASP A 909 -31.76 10.75 -18.57
CA ASP A 909 -32.56 11.50 -19.54
C ASP A 909 -33.54 10.56 -20.26
N HIS A 910 -34.83 10.75 -20.00
CA HIS A 910 -35.90 9.93 -20.56
C HIS A 910 -36.10 10.11 -22.07
N TYR A 911 -35.59 11.20 -22.67
CA TYR A 911 -35.56 11.36 -24.12
C TYR A 911 -34.46 10.52 -24.77
N LEU A 912 -33.48 10.06 -23.98
CA LEU A 912 -32.43 9.18 -24.47
C LEU A 912 -32.75 7.69 -24.25
N GLY A 913 -33.67 7.36 -23.34
CA GLY A 913 -33.94 5.98 -22.98
C GLY A 913 -34.95 5.79 -21.85
N VAL A 914 -35.12 4.55 -21.41
CA VAL A 914 -35.95 4.18 -20.26
C VAL A 914 -35.13 4.36 -18.97
N PRO A 915 -35.58 5.23 -18.03
CA PRO A 915 -34.83 5.57 -16.81
C PRO A 915 -34.94 4.50 -15.71
N VAL A 916 -34.54 3.27 -16.02
CA VAL A 916 -34.47 2.15 -15.06
C VAL A 916 -33.15 2.17 -14.28
N LYS A 917 -33.18 1.77 -13.01
CA LYS A 917 -31.96 1.40 -12.28
C LYS A 917 -31.71 -0.10 -12.42
N TRP A 918 -30.49 -0.56 -12.12
CA TRP A 918 -30.17 -1.99 -12.15
C TRP A 918 -31.15 -2.88 -11.35
N PRO A 919 -31.55 -2.55 -10.10
CA PRO A 919 -32.54 -3.33 -9.36
C PRO A 919 -33.93 -3.42 -10.02
N HIS A 920 -34.24 -2.52 -10.97
CA HIS A 920 -35.53 -2.52 -11.66
C HIS A 920 -35.60 -3.57 -12.77
N ILE A 921 -34.47 -4.14 -13.19
CA ILE A 921 -34.39 -5.10 -14.30
C ILE A 921 -33.46 -6.29 -14.02
N SER A 922 -33.07 -6.47 -12.76
CA SER A 922 -32.04 -7.43 -12.35
C SER A 922 -32.39 -8.92 -12.57
N ALA A 923 -33.65 -9.26 -12.87
CA ALA A 923 -34.05 -10.62 -13.27
C ALA A 923 -34.02 -10.84 -14.80
N ALA A 924 -33.63 -9.83 -15.59
CA ALA A 924 -33.43 -10.00 -17.02
C ALA A 924 -32.18 -10.85 -17.29
N ARG A 925 -32.31 -11.88 -18.12
CA ARG A 925 -31.18 -12.70 -18.60
C ARG A 925 -30.56 -12.17 -19.88
N VAL A 926 -31.38 -11.50 -20.70
CA VAL A 926 -30.98 -10.77 -21.90
C VAL A 926 -31.73 -9.44 -21.92
N ILE A 927 -31.03 -8.38 -22.28
CA ILE A 927 -31.58 -7.05 -22.52
C ILE A 927 -31.31 -6.68 -23.96
N VAL A 928 -32.35 -6.19 -24.65
CA VAL A 928 -32.29 -5.80 -26.06
C VAL A 928 -32.64 -4.31 -26.18
N GLU A 929 -31.72 -3.54 -26.72
CA GLU A 929 -31.93 -2.15 -27.16
C GLU A 929 -32.30 -2.14 -28.65
N VAL A 930 -33.45 -1.57 -28.98
CA VAL A 930 -33.95 -1.47 -30.35
C VAL A 930 -33.81 -0.04 -30.85
N ALA A 931 -33.06 0.17 -31.94
CA ALA A 931 -33.04 1.44 -32.63
C ALA A 931 -34.21 1.51 -33.63
N LEU A 932 -34.99 2.59 -33.55
CA LEU A 932 -36.14 2.86 -34.43
C LEU A 932 -35.81 3.99 -35.42
N LYS A 933 -36.58 4.09 -36.51
CA LYS A 933 -36.35 5.06 -37.59
C LYS A 933 -36.28 6.52 -37.17
N ASN A 934 -37.11 6.92 -36.21
CA ASN A 934 -37.15 8.29 -35.67
C ASN A 934 -36.64 8.36 -34.22
N TYR A 935 -36.00 7.30 -33.73
CA TYR A 935 -35.51 7.19 -32.36
C TYR A 935 -34.29 6.25 -32.36
N ASN A 936 -33.17 6.77 -32.87
CA ASN A 936 -31.89 6.08 -32.94
C ASN A 936 -30.90 6.78 -32.01
N ILE A 937 -30.44 6.06 -31.01
CA ILE A 937 -29.60 6.57 -29.94
C ILE A 937 -28.48 5.56 -29.77
N ASP A 938 -27.23 6.05 -29.74
CA ASP A 938 -26.08 5.17 -29.56
C ASP A 938 -26.27 4.26 -28.34
N PRO A 939 -25.89 2.98 -28.40
CA PRO A 939 -26.08 2.04 -27.30
C PRO A 939 -25.40 2.52 -26.00
N SER A 940 -25.88 2.04 -24.84
CA SER A 940 -25.51 2.53 -23.49
C SER A 940 -24.06 2.28 -23.02
N GLN A 941 -23.12 2.10 -23.96
CA GLN A 941 -21.69 2.00 -23.69
C GLN A 941 -21.18 3.26 -23.00
N GLY A 942 -20.56 3.11 -21.83
CA GLY A 942 -20.12 4.27 -21.07
C GLY A 942 -20.51 4.25 -19.61
N THR A 943 -21.64 3.63 -19.29
CA THR A 943 -22.32 3.81 -18.01
C THR A 943 -21.94 2.73 -16.99
N HIS A 944 -22.07 3.06 -15.70
CA HIS A 944 -21.98 2.08 -14.62
C HIS A 944 -23.02 0.97 -14.75
N PHE A 945 -24.18 1.31 -15.31
CA PHE A 945 -25.24 0.38 -15.65
C PHE A 945 -24.73 -0.75 -16.56
N PHE A 946 -23.93 -0.42 -17.59
CA PHE A 946 -23.34 -1.40 -18.51
C PHE A 946 -22.36 -2.37 -17.85
N GLN A 947 -21.57 -1.93 -16.87
CA GLN A 947 -20.65 -2.82 -16.14
C GLN A 947 -21.37 -3.87 -15.29
N ASN A 948 -22.49 -3.50 -14.69
CA ASN A 948 -23.27 -4.46 -13.89
C ASN A 948 -23.78 -5.59 -14.80
N LEU A 949 -24.25 -5.26 -16.01
CA LEU A 949 -24.74 -6.25 -16.98
C LEU A 949 -23.70 -7.31 -17.34
N THR A 950 -22.50 -6.88 -17.70
CA THR A 950 -21.42 -7.82 -18.08
C THR A 950 -20.97 -8.67 -16.88
N SER A 951 -20.97 -8.10 -15.67
CA SER A 951 -20.56 -8.81 -14.45
C SER A 951 -21.55 -9.90 -14.01
N PHE A 952 -22.84 -9.75 -14.32
CA PHE A 952 -23.88 -10.75 -14.02
C PHE A 952 -24.11 -11.77 -15.14
N GLY A 953 -23.32 -11.71 -16.23
CA GLY A 953 -23.50 -12.57 -17.39
C GLY A 953 -24.86 -12.37 -18.05
N VAL A 954 -25.41 -11.16 -17.97
CA VAL A 954 -26.63 -10.78 -18.69
C VAL A 954 -26.25 -10.45 -20.13
N GLY A 955 -26.93 -11.10 -21.07
CA GLY A 955 -26.76 -10.80 -22.49
C GLY A 955 -27.24 -9.39 -22.81
N TYR A 956 -26.50 -8.66 -23.63
CA TYR A 956 -26.88 -7.31 -24.00
C TYR A 956 -26.78 -7.12 -25.51
N PHE A 957 -27.91 -6.97 -26.17
CA PHE A 957 -28.03 -6.98 -27.62
C PHE A 957 -28.48 -5.61 -28.11
N THR A 958 -27.81 -5.09 -29.12
CA THR A 958 -28.25 -3.88 -29.83
C THR A 958 -28.77 -4.28 -31.20
N VAL A 959 -30.05 -4.02 -31.46
CA VAL A 959 -30.69 -4.33 -32.74
C VAL A 959 -31.10 -3.04 -33.44
N ASP A 960 -30.52 -2.80 -34.63
CA ASP A 960 -30.91 -1.68 -35.48
C ASP A 960 -31.86 -2.12 -36.57
N THR A 961 -33.15 -1.82 -36.39
CA THR A 961 -34.20 -2.18 -37.35
C THR A 961 -34.16 -1.35 -38.65
N ASN A 962 -33.29 -0.35 -38.74
CA ASN A 962 -33.18 0.52 -39.90
C ASN A 962 -32.23 -0.01 -40.98
N THR A 963 -31.35 -0.93 -40.62
CA THR A 963 -30.31 -1.47 -41.51
C THR A 963 -30.48 -2.98 -41.67
N GLY A 964 -30.28 -3.50 -42.88
CA GLY A 964 -30.39 -4.94 -43.14
C GLY A 964 -29.32 -5.79 -42.44
N GLU A 965 -28.25 -5.15 -41.98
CA GLU A 965 -27.13 -5.74 -41.24
C GLU A 965 -27.25 -5.52 -39.71
N GLY A 966 -28.31 -4.84 -39.24
CA GLY A 966 -28.49 -4.45 -37.83
C GLY A 966 -29.18 -5.50 -36.95
N GLY A 967 -29.48 -6.69 -37.48
CA GLY A 967 -30.24 -7.74 -36.80
C GLY A 967 -31.75 -7.55 -36.88
N PHE A 968 -32.52 -8.35 -36.14
CA PHE A 968 -33.98 -8.25 -36.11
C PHE A 968 -34.59 -8.75 -34.81
N VAL A 969 -35.83 -8.32 -34.55
CA VAL A 969 -36.72 -8.86 -33.53
C VAL A 969 -38.04 -9.24 -34.19
N ASP A 970 -38.45 -10.50 -34.12
CA ASP A 970 -39.75 -10.95 -34.64
C ASP A 970 -40.88 -10.55 -33.68
N LYS A 971 -41.22 -9.26 -33.71
CA LYS A 971 -42.30 -8.67 -32.92
C LYS A 971 -43.66 -9.26 -33.31
N ALA A 972 -43.85 -9.71 -34.55
CA ALA A 972 -45.15 -10.24 -35.01
C ALA A 972 -45.50 -11.54 -34.27
N VAL A 973 -44.52 -12.41 -34.03
CA VAL A 973 -44.70 -13.62 -33.19
C VAL A 973 -45.09 -13.22 -31.76
N LEU A 974 -44.37 -12.28 -31.14
CA LEU A 974 -44.67 -11.80 -29.78
C LEU A 974 -46.06 -11.13 -29.66
N ASP A 975 -46.48 -10.39 -30.68
CA ASP A 975 -47.77 -9.70 -30.71
C ASP A 975 -48.94 -10.69 -30.88
N ALA A 976 -48.73 -11.81 -31.57
CA ALA A 976 -49.74 -12.84 -31.81
C ALA A 976 -49.98 -13.76 -30.61
N MET A 977 -49.03 -13.87 -29.67
CA MET A 977 -49.12 -14.71 -28.48
C MET A 977 -50.09 -14.13 -27.43
N PRO A 978 -50.77 -14.98 -26.63
CA PRO A 978 -51.58 -14.50 -25.51
C PRO A 978 -50.68 -13.81 -24.46
N ALA A 979 -51.07 -12.61 -24.03
CA ALA A 979 -50.36 -11.90 -22.97
C ALA A 979 -50.64 -12.55 -21.61
N VAL A 980 -49.58 -12.81 -20.84
CA VAL A 980 -49.68 -13.21 -19.43
C VAL A 980 -50.05 -12.00 -18.58
N GLU A 981 -49.42 -10.87 -18.90
CA GLU A 981 -49.67 -9.57 -18.28
C GLU A 981 -49.48 -8.49 -19.35
N GLU A 982 -50.36 -7.49 -19.38
CA GLU A 982 -50.27 -6.39 -20.33
C GLU A 982 -50.64 -5.07 -19.64
N THR A 983 -49.76 -4.09 -19.73
CA THR A 983 -49.99 -2.72 -19.27
C THR A 983 -50.26 -1.81 -20.46
N GLN A 984 -50.33 -0.49 -20.25
CA GLN A 984 -50.48 0.44 -21.36
C GLN A 984 -49.28 0.40 -22.32
N TYR A 985 -48.06 0.24 -21.80
CA TYR A 985 -46.82 0.35 -22.58
C TYR A 985 -45.98 -0.93 -22.62
N VAL A 986 -46.20 -1.90 -21.73
CA VAL A 986 -45.37 -3.10 -21.60
C VAL A 986 -46.24 -4.35 -21.77
N ARG A 987 -45.70 -5.38 -22.41
CA ARG A 987 -46.37 -6.67 -22.60
C ARG A 987 -45.45 -7.82 -22.22
N HIS A 988 -46.00 -8.79 -21.47
CA HIS A 988 -45.31 -10.00 -21.03
C HIS A 988 -45.97 -11.23 -21.68
N VAL A 989 -45.18 -12.02 -22.39
CA VAL A 989 -45.59 -13.29 -23.00
C VAL A 989 -44.73 -14.45 -22.48
N ARG A 990 -45.28 -15.66 -22.55
CA ARG A 990 -44.64 -16.89 -22.05
C ARG A 990 -44.70 -18.00 -23.09
N PHE A 991 -43.57 -18.64 -23.32
CA PHE A 991 -43.43 -19.84 -24.16
C PHE A 991 -43.66 -21.11 -23.33
N GLU A 992 -44.09 -22.20 -23.97
CA GLU A 992 -44.29 -23.50 -23.30
C GLU A 992 -42.97 -24.19 -22.94
N HIS A 993 -41.92 -23.95 -23.73
CA HIS A 993 -40.58 -24.49 -23.54
C HIS A 993 -39.55 -23.36 -23.43
N PRO A 994 -38.40 -23.58 -22.77
CA PRO A 994 -37.36 -22.57 -22.65
C PRO A 994 -36.82 -22.13 -24.00
N LEU A 995 -36.55 -20.83 -24.11
CA LEU A 995 -35.82 -20.20 -25.18
C LEU A 995 -34.34 -20.59 -25.08
N ARG A 996 -33.73 -20.90 -26.22
CA ARG A 996 -32.29 -21.16 -26.31
C ARG A 996 -31.58 -19.86 -26.66
N ILE A 997 -30.85 -19.30 -25.71
CA ILE A 997 -30.16 -18.01 -25.81
C ILE A 997 -28.68 -18.30 -26.05
N LEU A 998 -28.12 -17.76 -27.13
CA LEU A 998 -26.74 -17.98 -27.57
C LEU A 998 -26.04 -16.63 -27.71
N MET A 999 -24.85 -16.48 -27.13
CA MET A 999 -24.11 -15.23 -27.10
C MET A 999 -22.63 -15.50 -27.38
N ASP A 1000 -22.12 -15.07 -28.53
CA ASP A 1000 -20.70 -15.06 -28.85
C ASP A 1000 -20.17 -13.62 -28.83
N GLY A 1001 -19.72 -13.19 -27.65
CA GLY A 1001 -19.19 -11.84 -27.46
C GLY A 1001 -17.86 -11.56 -28.18
N LYS A 1002 -17.18 -12.58 -28.71
CA LYS A 1002 -15.96 -12.38 -29.51
C LYS A 1002 -16.27 -12.05 -30.96
N LYS A 1003 -17.28 -12.71 -31.52
CA LYS A 1003 -17.80 -12.40 -32.87
C LYS A 1003 -18.87 -11.31 -32.85
N GLN A 1004 -19.33 -10.90 -31.67
CA GLN A 1004 -20.44 -9.98 -31.45
C GLN A 1004 -21.79 -10.52 -31.95
N GLU A 1005 -21.91 -11.83 -32.05
CA GLU A 1005 -23.13 -12.50 -32.51
C GLU A 1005 -24.01 -12.93 -31.34
N GLY A 1006 -25.31 -12.68 -31.41
CA GLY A 1006 -26.28 -13.08 -30.41
C GLY A 1006 -27.57 -13.54 -31.06
N ALA A 1007 -28.12 -14.66 -30.59
CA ALA A 1007 -29.37 -15.21 -31.08
C ALA A 1007 -30.23 -15.73 -29.92
N VAL A 1008 -31.54 -15.47 -29.96
CA VAL A 1008 -32.52 -16.15 -29.12
C VAL A 1008 -33.40 -16.98 -30.01
N LEU A 1009 -33.39 -18.30 -29.83
CA LEU A 1009 -34.13 -19.23 -30.68
C LEU A 1009 -35.55 -19.46 -30.14
N ILE A 1010 -36.49 -19.61 -31.07
CA ILE A 1010 -37.84 -20.07 -30.74
C ILE A 1010 -37.73 -21.56 -30.35
N PRO A 1011 -38.44 -22.03 -29.31
CA PRO A 1011 -38.36 -23.43 -28.91
C PRO A 1011 -38.89 -24.32 -30.04
N THR A 1012 -38.09 -25.29 -30.48
CA THR A 1012 -38.53 -26.31 -31.42
C THR A 1012 -39.52 -27.25 -30.74
N LYS A 1013 -40.61 -27.58 -31.44
CA LYS A 1013 -41.71 -28.44 -30.97
C LYS A 1013 -41.28 -29.85 -30.58
#